data_AF-A0A9N9LF68-F1
#
_entry.id   AF-A0A9N9LF68-F1
#
_cell.length_a   1.000
_cell.length_b   1.000
_cell.length_c   1.000
_cell.angle_alpha   90.00
_cell.angle_beta   90.00
_cell.angle_gamma   90.00
#
_symmetry.space_group_name_H-M   'P 1'
#
loop_
_entity.id
_entity.type
_entity.pdbx_description
1 polymer ?
#
loop_
_entity_poly.entity_id
_entity_poly.type
_entity_poly.pdbx_seq_one_letter_code
_entity_poly.pdbx_strand_id
1 'polypeptide(L)'
;MSGDLKGENPIAEATGLTDPAATFEKLKELLKTKNDTSRFVGLALLKSVLDNGQLVKDPDRMHILWEALSPKFLDRLLRAQENDKVSNAEAKDMVDLAVAILHTLTNLLPENDLKEKRLTARIGPLTKALVQSSPETTELVLKTLLTIVAHSEGAIRFLSVDDFSPLTEIATQYRLVLDVFTYSWMNASVVNDEVATVRASLDKIIPALLVVFKQTDAVTLIQSLGSFFPKLEPEALNPNPAWLTALISTLRKLVSRKPTLAGRAAYTCLAAALLQAYPARCPILLFKNDVSDTAESKPFSYLLIDLLLIDLRASFPSLLAQLNSTEYTFTSQRLAAAFDILSSFIGFLVRSLDDEGDGIPAFSMPPDLLLKLRKDIAETTSLTIEYLRDRWDSSFAGASGLHPSARIGTAATSEGTRLTLTWESMKDNVMTDPLILAGIRALSIWIREDENENLRNESSGLMDMFMELYKESNKNAVDFRYPILLALEVIALYDNGVQGFLEQSGWEILANDLQSIFQTLLGSHSPNDSSGISEASRGLQIVRVLLAVLDNPTASFPQEEWLAAIPMTASIKPTKSANPIILELQIAALQLSTALLTKVAGGTQKRYVTSIPALSGLVSQLRPLVKGGDPGEVAELMELLEDVSLELENLPRVK
;
A
#
# COMPACT_ATOMS: atom_id res chain seq x y z
N MET A 1 -7.80 -74.73 -47.27
CA MET A 1 -7.73 -73.98 -48.54
C MET A 1 -8.34 -72.61 -48.29
N SER A 2 -7.52 -71.58 -48.49
CA SER A 2 -7.77 -70.17 -48.16
C SER A 2 -8.96 -69.54 -48.89
N GLY A 3 -9.55 -68.53 -48.25
CA GLY A 3 -10.42 -67.54 -48.88
C GLY A 3 -10.72 -66.39 -47.92
N ASP A 4 -10.23 -65.20 -48.27
CA ASP A 4 -10.08 -63.98 -47.47
C ASP A 4 -11.37 -63.21 -47.11
N LEU A 5 -11.22 -62.47 -46.01
CA LEU A 5 -12.06 -61.40 -45.47
C LEU A 5 -12.10 -60.16 -46.39
N LYS A 6 -13.26 -59.49 -46.48
CA LYS A 6 -13.37 -58.02 -46.54
C LYS A 6 -14.83 -57.57 -46.40
N GLY A 7 -15.08 -56.74 -45.39
CA GLY A 7 -16.37 -56.10 -45.15
C GLY A 7 -16.27 -55.10 -44.01
N GLU A 8 -15.71 -53.92 -44.31
CA GLU A 8 -15.82 -52.72 -43.46
C GLU A 8 -16.19 -51.53 -44.34
N ASN A 9 -17.27 -50.85 -43.98
CA ASN A 9 -17.63 -49.51 -44.45
C ASN A 9 -17.43 -48.56 -43.26
N PRO A 10 -16.53 -47.57 -43.35
CA PRO A 10 -16.61 -46.38 -42.53
C PRO A 10 -17.12 -45.20 -43.35
N ILE A 11 -18.20 -44.62 -42.83
CA ILE A 11 -18.48 -43.18 -42.65
C ILE A 11 -17.47 -42.26 -43.37
N ALA A 12 -17.95 -41.61 -44.43
CA ALA A 12 -17.20 -40.59 -45.15
C ALA A 12 -17.05 -39.32 -44.28
N GLU A 13 -15.85 -39.10 -43.79
CA GLU A 13 -15.36 -37.79 -43.34
C GLU A 13 -15.49 -36.78 -44.49
N ALA A 14 -16.08 -35.62 -44.19
CA ALA A 14 -16.07 -34.46 -45.08
C ALA A 14 -14.65 -33.88 -45.15
N THR A 15 -13.85 -34.47 -46.04
CA THR A 15 -12.54 -33.98 -46.46
C THR A 15 -12.73 -32.78 -47.40
N GLY A 16 -12.25 -31.59 -46.99
CA GLY A 16 -12.33 -30.42 -47.86
C GLY A 16 -11.86 -29.08 -47.27
N LEU A 17 -10.65 -29.00 -46.72
CA LEU A 17 -9.96 -27.73 -46.44
C LEU A 17 -8.45 -27.90 -46.71
N THR A 18 -8.02 -27.75 -47.96
CA THR A 18 -6.62 -27.98 -48.39
C THR A 18 -5.86 -26.75 -48.89
N ASP A 19 -6.41 -25.53 -48.76
CA ASP A 19 -5.63 -24.29 -48.95
C ASP A 19 -5.98 -23.24 -47.87
N PRO A 20 -5.05 -22.89 -46.97
CA PRO A 20 -5.23 -21.83 -45.97
C PRO A 20 -5.57 -20.46 -46.56
N ALA A 21 -5.04 -20.14 -47.75
CA ALA A 21 -5.29 -18.84 -48.40
C ALA A 21 -6.71 -18.76 -48.98
N ALA A 22 -7.18 -19.82 -49.65
CA ALA A 22 -8.56 -19.90 -50.14
C ALA A 22 -9.59 -19.91 -49.00
N THR A 23 -9.26 -20.57 -47.88
CA THR A 23 -10.10 -20.59 -46.68
C THR A 23 -10.24 -19.19 -46.07
N PHE A 24 -9.14 -18.43 -46.03
CA PHE A 24 -9.12 -17.05 -45.54
C PHE A 24 -9.97 -16.09 -46.38
N GLU A 25 -9.83 -16.09 -47.71
CA GLU A 25 -10.64 -15.21 -48.57
C GLU A 25 -12.13 -15.58 -48.51
N LYS A 26 -12.48 -16.88 -48.49
CA LYS A 26 -13.86 -17.32 -48.29
C LYS A 26 -14.44 -16.84 -46.94
N LEU A 27 -13.65 -16.92 -45.88
CA LEU A 27 -14.05 -16.46 -44.55
C LEU A 27 -14.35 -14.95 -44.56
N LYS A 28 -13.44 -14.17 -45.12
CA LYS A 28 -13.57 -12.71 -45.26
C LYS A 28 -14.79 -12.32 -46.10
N GLU A 29 -15.09 -13.04 -47.18
CA GLU A 29 -16.30 -12.82 -47.96
C GLU A 29 -17.56 -13.09 -47.14
N LEU A 30 -17.63 -14.25 -46.46
CA LEU A 30 -18.78 -14.65 -45.64
C LEU A 30 -19.09 -13.63 -44.53
N LEU A 31 -18.06 -13.12 -43.84
CA LEU A 31 -18.20 -12.13 -42.77
C LEU A 31 -18.66 -10.76 -43.29
N LYS A 32 -18.23 -10.36 -44.50
CA LYS A 32 -18.61 -9.07 -45.13
C LYS A 32 -20.00 -9.07 -45.76
N THR A 33 -20.57 -10.24 -46.06
CA THR A 33 -21.89 -10.32 -46.72
C THR A 33 -22.97 -9.59 -45.92
N LYS A 34 -24.09 -9.22 -46.57
CA LYS A 34 -25.27 -8.64 -45.89
C LYS A 34 -26.23 -9.70 -45.30
N ASN A 35 -26.07 -10.96 -45.69
CA ASN A 35 -26.94 -12.06 -45.28
C ASN A 35 -26.51 -12.62 -43.92
N ASP A 36 -27.40 -12.57 -42.93
CA ASP A 36 -27.10 -13.01 -41.57
C ASP A 36 -26.82 -14.51 -41.45
N THR A 37 -27.46 -15.35 -42.29
CA THR A 37 -27.15 -16.79 -42.34
C THR A 37 -25.72 -17.01 -42.84
N SER A 38 -25.30 -16.30 -43.89
CA SER A 38 -23.94 -16.37 -44.42
C SER A 38 -22.91 -15.86 -43.41
N ARG A 39 -23.22 -14.79 -42.68
CA ARG A 39 -22.37 -14.30 -41.59
C ARG A 39 -22.28 -15.29 -40.43
N PHE A 40 -23.38 -15.94 -40.07
CA PHE A 40 -23.39 -16.96 -39.01
C PHE A 40 -22.51 -18.16 -39.37
N VAL A 41 -22.62 -18.65 -40.61
CA VAL A 41 -21.73 -19.69 -41.13
C VAL A 41 -20.27 -19.21 -41.15
N GLY A 42 -20.03 -17.95 -41.53
CA GLY A 42 -18.71 -17.32 -41.45
C GLY A 42 -18.14 -17.28 -40.03
N LEU A 43 -18.95 -16.98 -39.01
CA LEU A 43 -18.55 -17.00 -37.60
C LEU A 43 -18.23 -18.41 -37.11
N ALA A 44 -19.07 -19.40 -37.44
CA ALA A 44 -18.81 -20.79 -37.07
C ALA A 44 -17.50 -21.31 -37.69
N LEU A 45 -17.24 -20.95 -38.95
CA LEU A 45 -15.98 -21.28 -39.62
C LEU A 45 -14.81 -20.51 -38.99
N LEU A 46 -14.99 -19.23 -38.63
CA LEU A 46 -13.96 -18.43 -37.95
C LEU A 46 -13.59 -19.07 -36.61
N LYS A 47 -14.59 -19.49 -35.82
CA LYS A 47 -14.36 -20.19 -34.55
C LYS A 47 -13.50 -21.43 -34.77
N SER A 48 -13.82 -22.28 -35.76
CA SER A 48 -13.02 -23.47 -36.06
C SER A 48 -11.57 -23.13 -36.46
N VAL A 49 -11.35 -22.07 -37.25
CA VAL A 49 -10.00 -21.62 -37.65
C VAL A 49 -9.22 -21.08 -36.44
N LEU A 50 -9.90 -20.36 -35.55
CA LEU A 50 -9.31 -19.84 -34.31
C LEU A 50 -8.94 -20.97 -33.34
N ASP A 51 -9.83 -21.94 -33.12
CA ASP A 51 -9.61 -23.09 -32.24
C ASP A 51 -8.44 -23.96 -32.73
N ASN A 52 -8.20 -24.02 -34.04
CA ASN A 52 -7.08 -24.74 -34.65
C ASN A 52 -5.74 -23.96 -34.66
N GLY A 53 -5.69 -22.75 -34.10
CA GLY A 53 -4.46 -21.97 -33.94
C GLY A 53 -3.84 -21.42 -35.23
N GLN A 54 -4.56 -21.48 -36.36
CA GLN A 54 -4.01 -21.11 -37.67
C GLN A 54 -3.73 -19.61 -37.82
N LEU A 55 -4.44 -18.77 -37.06
CA LEU A 55 -4.32 -17.31 -37.10
C LEU A 55 -3.45 -16.72 -35.98
N VAL A 56 -2.95 -17.56 -35.06
CA VAL A 56 -2.12 -17.11 -33.91
C VAL A 56 -0.77 -16.52 -34.37
N LYS A 57 -0.28 -16.96 -35.54
CA LYS A 57 1.02 -16.55 -36.10
C LYS A 57 0.95 -15.40 -37.10
N ASP A 58 -0.25 -14.88 -37.40
CA ASP A 58 -0.46 -13.87 -38.45
C ASP A 58 -1.42 -12.76 -37.97
N PRO A 59 -0.90 -11.76 -37.23
CA PRO A 59 -1.71 -10.68 -36.66
C PRO A 59 -2.36 -9.79 -37.72
N ASP A 60 -1.74 -9.63 -38.89
CA ASP A 60 -2.28 -8.82 -39.99
C ASP A 60 -3.54 -9.46 -40.57
N ARG A 61 -3.52 -10.78 -40.77
CA ARG A 61 -4.72 -11.53 -41.18
C ARG A 61 -5.81 -11.48 -40.12
N MET A 62 -5.45 -11.52 -38.84
CA MET A 62 -6.41 -11.38 -37.75
C MET A 62 -7.10 -10.02 -37.80
N HIS A 63 -6.33 -8.94 -37.96
CA HIS A 63 -6.85 -7.58 -38.07
C HIS A 63 -7.82 -7.42 -39.27
N ILE A 64 -7.48 -8.01 -40.43
CA ILE A 64 -8.37 -7.98 -41.62
C ILE A 64 -9.71 -8.68 -41.34
N LEU A 65 -9.70 -9.81 -40.63
CA LEU A 65 -10.92 -10.54 -40.27
C LEU A 65 -11.72 -9.80 -39.20
N TRP A 66 -11.03 -9.20 -38.24
CA TRP A 66 -11.64 -8.33 -37.24
C TRP A 66 -12.40 -7.18 -37.89
N GLU A 67 -11.79 -6.52 -38.88
CA GLU A 67 -12.42 -5.44 -39.63
C GLU A 67 -13.59 -5.90 -40.51
N ALA A 68 -13.50 -7.12 -41.05
CA ALA A 68 -14.55 -7.73 -41.85
C ALA A 68 -15.82 -8.08 -41.05
N LEU A 69 -15.72 -8.27 -39.74
CA LEU A 69 -16.87 -8.58 -38.88
C LEU A 69 -17.89 -7.43 -38.86
N SER A 70 -19.14 -7.70 -38.51
CA SER A 70 -20.15 -6.66 -38.33
C SER A 70 -20.43 -6.46 -36.84
N PRO A 71 -20.08 -5.30 -36.24
CA PRO A 71 -20.34 -5.05 -34.83
C PRO A 71 -21.83 -5.12 -34.47
N LYS A 72 -22.70 -4.64 -35.38
CA LYS A 72 -24.16 -4.73 -35.24
C LYS A 72 -24.68 -6.16 -35.31
N PHE A 73 -24.00 -7.05 -36.04
CA PHE A 73 -24.39 -8.47 -36.09
C PHE A 73 -24.01 -9.17 -34.78
N LEU A 74 -22.81 -8.92 -34.25
CA LEU A 74 -22.39 -9.43 -32.94
C LEU A 74 -23.34 -8.96 -31.83
N ASP A 75 -23.73 -7.68 -31.83
CA ASP A 75 -24.71 -7.15 -30.88
C ASP A 75 -26.06 -7.88 -30.94
N ARG A 76 -26.49 -8.33 -32.13
CA ARG A 76 -27.73 -9.08 -32.29
C ARG A 76 -27.60 -10.51 -31.77
N LEU A 77 -26.46 -11.16 -31.98
CA LEU A 77 -26.20 -12.49 -31.46
C LEU A 77 -26.10 -12.49 -29.93
N LEU A 78 -25.42 -11.51 -29.34
CA LEU A 78 -25.34 -11.36 -27.87
C LEU A 78 -26.71 -11.09 -27.21
N ARG A 79 -27.67 -10.59 -27.99
CA ARG A 79 -29.05 -10.32 -27.54
C ARG A 79 -30.05 -11.36 -28.03
N ALA A 80 -29.58 -12.48 -28.60
CA ALA A 80 -30.47 -13.53 -29.08
C ALA A 80 -31.32 -14.05 -27.92
N GLN A 81 -32.63 -14.13 -28.14
CA GLN A 81 -33.61 -14.61 -27.17
C GLN A 81 -34.64 -15.48 -27.88
N GLU A 82 -35.25 -16.38 -27.12
CA GLU A 82 -36.35 -17.22 -27.58
C GLU A 82 -37.49 -16.35 -28.13
N ASN A 83 -37.95 -16.69 -29.33
CA ASN A 83 -39.08 -16.05 -30.00
C ASN A 83 -39.75 -17.05 -30.95
N ASP A 84 -40.82 -16.63 -31.62
CA ASP A 84 -41.61 -17.49 -32.53
C ASP A 84 -40.78 -18.19 -33.63
N LYS A 85 -39.54 -17.74 -33.90
CA LYS A 85 -38.65 -18.26 -34.95
C LYS A 85 -37.34 -18.86 -34.44
N VAL A 86 -37.01 -18.68 -33.17
CA VAL A 86 -35.72 -19.10 -32.60
C VAL A 86 -36.00 -19.81 -31.28
N SER A 87 -35.65 -21.08 -31.21
CA SER A 87 -35.78 -21.86 -29.98
C SER A 87 -34.78 -21.38 -28.90
N ASN A 88 -35.06 -21.70 -27.64
CA ASN A 88 -34.16 -21.38 -26.52
C ASN A 88 -32.73 -21.93 -26.74
N ALA A 89 -32.62 -23.15 -27.27
CA ALA A 89 -31.34 -23.80 -27.57
C ALA A 89 -30.57 -23.03 -28.66
N GLU A 90 -31.23 -22.68 -29.75
CA GLU A 90 -30.60 -21.91 -30.84
C GLU A 90 -30.18 -20.51 -30.38
N ALA A 91 -30.98 -19.85 -29.53
CA ALA A 91 -30.63 -18.55 -28.96
C ALA A 91 -29.37 -18.64 -28.09
N LYS A 92 -29.22 -19.71 -27.29
CA LYS A 92 -28.02 -19.97 -26.50
C LYS A 92 -26.80 -20.24 -27.37
N ASP A 93 -26.93 -21.10 -28.39
CA ASP A 93 -25.84 -21.38 -29.33
C ASP A 93 -25.35 -20.11 -30.05
N MET A 94 -26.26 -19.18 -30.37
CA MET A 94 -25.92 -17.88 -30.96
C MET A 94 -25.11 -17.00 -29.99
N VAL A 95 -25.50 -16.94 -28.72
CA VAL A 95 -24.78 -16.19 -27.68
C VAL A 95 -23.41 -16.83 -27.44
N ASP A 96 -23.36 -18.14 -27.27
CA ASP A 96 -22.14 -18.91 -26.99
C ASP A 96 -21.11 -18.74 -28.12
N LEU A 97 -21.56 -18.80 -29.39
CA LEU A 97 -20.69 -18.56 -30.54
C LEU A 97 -20.14 -17.12 -30.55
N ALA A 98 -20.98 -16.12 -30.29
CA ALA A 98 -20.55 -14.72 -30.28
C ALA A 98 -19.56 -14.43 -29.15
N VAL A 99 -19.83 -14.95 -27.95
CA VAL A 99 -18.94 -14.82 -26.78
C VAL A 99 -17.61 -15.52 -27.03
N ALA A 100 -17.62 -16.77 -27.52
CA ALA A 100 -16.39 -17.51 -27.82
C ALA A 100 -15.51 -16.76 -28.82
N ILE A 101 -16.09 -16.21 -29.88
CA ILE A 101 -15.35 -15.44 -30.89
C ILE A 101 -14.79 -14.15 -30.27
N LEU A 102 -15.58 -13.40 -29.50
CA LEU A 102 -15.10 -12.19 -28.83
C LEU A 102 -13.97 -12.50 -27.84
N HIS A 103 -14.10 -13.56 -27.04
CA HIS A 103 -13.07 -13.98 -26.10
C HIS A 103 -11.76 -14.32 -26.81
N THR A 104 -11.81 -15.12 -27.87
CA THR A 104 -10.61 -15.49 -28.60
C THR A 104 -9.99 -14.30 -29.31
N LEU A 105 -10.80 -13.38 -29.85
CA LEU A 105 -10.30 -12.14 -30.45
C LEU A 105 -9.63 -11.23 -29.42
N THR A 106 -10.19 -11.08 -28.21
CA THR A 106 -9.55 -10.27 -27.16
C THR A 106 -8.18 -10.78 -26.73
N ASN A 107 -7.88 -12.06 -26.96
CA ASN A 107 -6.58 -12.66 -26.64
C ASN A 107 -5.58 -12.60 -27.81
N LEU A 108 -6.04 -12.35 -29.04
CA LEU A 108 -5.22 -12.43 -30.25
C LEU A 108 -5.06 -11.10 -30.99
N LEU A 109 -5.92 -10.12 -30.71
CA LEU A 109 -5.85 -8.81 -31.33
C LEU A 109 -4.66 -7.99 -30.80
N PRO A 110 -4.02 -7.17 -31.65
CA PRO A 110 -3.07 -6.15 -31.20
C PRO A 110 -3.68 -5.18 -30.18
N GLU A 111 -2.85 -4.64 -29.28
CA GLU A 111 -3.30 -3.74 -28.21
C GLU A 111 -4.09 -2.52 -28.70
N ASN A 112 -3.77 -1.98 -29.88
CA ASN A 112 -4.48 -0.83 -30.44
C ASN A 112 -5.95 -1.16 -30.74
N ASP A 113 -6.22 -2.35 -31.24
CA ASP A 113 -7.58 -2.79 -31.60
C ASP A 113 -8.44 -3.02 -30.35
N LEU A 114 -7.81 -3.39 -29.21
CA LEU A 114 -8.50 -3.60 -27.94
C LEU A 114 -9.08 -2.29 -27.36
N LYS A 115 -8.47 -1.16 -27.69
CA LYS A 115 -8.87 0.18 -27.23
C LYS A 115 -10.00 0.77 -28.08
N GLU A 116 -10.28 0.19 -29.25
CA GLU A 116 -11.24 0.75 -30.18
C GLU A 116 -12.69 0.63 -29.72
N LYS A 117 -13.50 1.62 -30.10
CA LYS A 117 -14.96 1.63 -29.88
C LYS A 117 -15.65 0.39 -30.45
N ARG A 118 -15.05 -0.26 -31.44
CA ARG A 118 -15.56 -1.47 -32.07
C ARG A 118 -15.73 -2.61 -31.06
N LEU A 119 -14.76 -2.76 -30.16
CA LEU A 119 -14.75 -3.73 -29.07
C LEU A 119 -15.40 -3.17 -27.80
N THR A 120 -14.99 -1.99 -27.35
CA THR A 120 -15.47 -1.43 -26.06
C THR A 120 -16.98 -1.15 -26.05
N ALA A 121 -17.61 -0.88 -27.20
CA ALA A 121 -19.07 -0.75 -27.29
C ALA A 121 -19.85 -2.06 -27.02
N ARG A 122 -19.17 -3.23 -27.02
CA ARG A 122 -19.79 -4.54 -26.73
C ARG A 122 -19.89 -4.86 -25.25
N ILE A 123 -19.29 -4.06 -24.37
CA ILE A 123 -19.33 -4.27 -22.91
C ILE A 123 -20.78 -4.36 -22.38
N GLY A 124 -21.65 -3.43 -22.77
CA GLY A 124 -23.05 -3.44 -22.35
C GLY A 124 -23.81 -4.70 -22.81
N PRO A 125 -23.79 -5.04 -24.12
CA PRO A 125 -24.33 -6.31 -24.62
C PRO A 125 -23.79 -7.56 -23.92
N LEU A 126 -22.47 -7.65 -23.69
CA LEU A 126 -21.84 -8.75 -22.96
C LEU A 126 -22.37 -8.85 -21.52
N THR A 127 -22.49 -7.72 -20.82
CA THR A 127 -23.04 -7.65 -19.46
C THR A 127 -24.48 -8.16 -19.41
N LYS A 128 -25.31 -7.81 -20.41
CA LYS A 128 -26.70 -8.28 -20.50
C LYS A 128 -26.81 -9.77 -20.85
N ALA A 129 -25.86 -10.30 -21.61
CA ALA A 129 -25.86 -11.71 -21.99
C ALA A 129 -25.74 -12.66 -20.79
N LEU A 130 -25.08 -12.21 -19.71
CA LEU A 130 -24.89 -12.99 -18.46
C LEU A 130 -26.17 -13.60 -17.90
N VAL A 131 -27.31 -12.90 -18.02
CA VAL A 131 -28.60 -13.33 -17.47
C VAL A 131 -29.07 -14.69 -18.03
N GLN A 132 -28.66 -15.03 -19.26
CA GLN A 132 -29.13 -16.19 -20.01
C GLN A 132 -28.00 -17.17 -20.41
N SER A 133 -26.77 -16.88 -20.00
CA SER A 133 -25.58 -17.67 -20.33
C SER A 133 -25.49 -18.96 -19.49
N SER A 134 -24.89 -19.99 -20.07
CA SER A 134 -24.42 -21.18 -19.34
C SER A 134 -23.24 -20.80 -18.40
N PRO A 135 -22.88 -21.66 -17.44
CA PRO A 135 -21.69 -21.43 -16.60
C PRO A 135 -20.41 -21.22 -17.39
N GLU A 136 -20.19 -22.00 -18.45
CA GLU A 136 -19.00 -21.93 -19.31
C GLU A 136 -18.98 -20.61 -20.09
N THR A 137 -20.11 -20.22 -20.67
CA THR A 137 -20.23 -18.94 -21.39
C THR A 137 -20.10 -17.76 -20.45
N THR A 138 -20.63 -17.86 -19.23
CA THR A 138 -20.47 -16.85 -18.18
C THR A 138 -19.00 -16.60 -17.87
N GLU A 139 -18.21 -17.67 -17.69
CA GLU A 139 -16.78 -17.55 -17.45
C GLU A 139 -16.05 -16.86 -18.61
N LEU A 140 -16.40 -17.20 -19.86
CA LEU A 140 -15.84 -16.56 -21.05
C LEU A 140 -16.23 -15.07 -21.12
N VAL A 141 -17.49 -14.70 -20.86
CA VAL A 141 -17.93 -13.30 -20.80
C VAL A 141 -17.12 -12.53 -19.78
N LEU A 142 -16.95 -13.06 -18.56
CA LEU A 142 -16.22 -12.38 -17.50
C LEU A 142 -14.74 -12.22 -17.84
N LYS A 143 -14.09 -13.23 -18.43
CA LYS A 143 -12.70 -13.11 -18.91
C LYS A 143 -12.57 -12.09 -20.03
N THR A 144 -13.50 -12.05 -20.98
CA THR A 144 -13.53 -11.04 -22.05
C THR A 144 -13.70 -9.64 -21.47
N LEU A 145 -14.62 -9.44 -20.53
CA LEU A 145 -14.80 -8.16 -19.85
C LEU A 145 -13.52 -7.75 -19.11
N LEU A 146 -12.88 -8.68 -18.39
CA LEU A 146 -11.63 -8.43 -17.67
C LEU A 146 -10.52 -7.93 -18.61
N THR A 147 -10.33 -8.60 -19.76
CA THR A 147 -9.35 -8.17 -20.77
C THR A 147 -9.67 -6.77 -21.31
N ILE A 148 -10.95 -6.44 -21.54
CA ILE A 148 -11.35 -5.12 -22.04
C ILE A 148 -11.09 -4.03 -20.99
N VAL A 149 -11.46 -4.26 -19.72
CA VAL A 149 -11.28 -3.26 -18.65
C VAL A 149 -9.84 -3.15 -18.14
N ALA A 150 -8.94 -4.03 -18.59
CA ALA A 150 -7.50 -3.90 -18.37
C ALA A 150 -6.91 -2.66 -19.09
N HIS A 151 -7.64 -2.07 -20.04
CA HIS A 151 -7.30 -0.81 -20.70
C HIS A 151 -8.22 0.32 -20.22
N SER A 152 -7.71 1.56 -20.17
CA SER A 152 -8.46 2.71 -19.66
C SER A 152 -9.72 3.02 -20.48
N GLU A 153 -9.67 2.89 -21.82
CA GLU A 153 -10.83 3.12 -22.69
C GLU A 153 -11.96 2.12 -22.43
N GLY A 154 -11.61 0.86 -22.19
CA GLY A 154 -12.56 -0.19 -21.82
C GLY A 154 -13.13 0.02 -20.43
N ALA A 155 -12.29 0.40 -19.47
CA ALA A 155 -12.70 0.72 -18.10
C ALA A 155 -13.70 1.88 -18.05
N ILE A 156 -13.42 3.00 -18.71
CA ILE A 156 -14.32 4.16 -18.79
C ILE A 156 -15.66 3.75 -19.41
N ARG A 157 -15.61 2.97 -20.50
CA ARG A 157 -16.82 2.52 -21.17
C ARG A 157 -17.64 1.55 -20.31
N PHE A 158 -16.99 0.72 -19.51
CA PHE A 158 -17.63 -0.16 -18.53
C PHE A 158 -18.34 0.62 -17.43
N LEU A 159 -17.71 1.66 -16.87
CA LEU A 159 -18.35 2.51 -15.86
C LEU A 159 -19.57 3.29 -16.39
N SER A 160 -19.69 3.45 -17.70
CA SER A 160 -20.85 4.04 -18.37
C SER A 160 -22.03 3.08 -18.57
N VAL A 161 -21.97 1.83 -18.08
CA VAL A 161 -23.07 0.87 -18.17
C VAL A 161 -24.18 1.24 -17.17
N ASP A 162 -25.43 1.28 -17.66
CA ASP A 162 -26.57 1.73 -16.85
C ASP A 162 -26.89 0.78 -15.68
N ASP A 163 -26.85 -0.53 -15.96
CA ASP A 163 -27.29 -1.59 -15.07
C ASP A 163 -26.20 -2.65 -14.86
N PHE A 164 -25.74 -2.76 -13.60
CA PHE A 164 -24.75 -3.73 -13.16
C PHE A 164 -25.37 -4.94 -12.44
N SER A 165 -26.70 -5.01 -12.30
CA SER A 165 -27.41 -6.09 -11.61
C SER A 165 -26.99 -7.49 -12.12
N PRO A 166 -26.86 -7.73 -13.45
CA PRO A 166 -26.41 -9.03 -13.97
C PRO A 166 -25.02 -9.47 -13.48
N LEU A 167 -24.15 -8.52 -13.15
CA LEU A 167 -22.82 -8.81 -12.58
C LEU A 167 -22.91 -8.99 -11.07
N THR A 168 -23.58 -8.06 -10.36
CA THR A 168 -23.64 -8.10 -8.90
C THR A 168 -24.36 -9.34 -8.37
N GLU A 169 -25.41 -9.81 -9.05
CA GLU A 169 -26.19 -10.99 -8.64
C GLU A 169 -25.38 -12.30 -8.70
N ILE A 170 -24.43 -12.41 -9.63
CA ILE A 170 -23.58 -13.61 -9.79
C ILE A 170 -22.24 -13.49 -9.05
N ALA A 171 -21.97 -12.37 -8.39
CA ALA A 171 -20.67 -12.05 -7.78
C ALA A 171 -20.25 -13.04 -6.66
N THR A 172 -21.22 -13.66 -5.97
CA THR A 172 -20.93 -14.69 -4.95
C THR A 172 -20.52 -16.03 -5.54
N GLN A 173 -20.80 -16.27 -6.82
CA GLN A 173 -20.49 -17.51 -7.53
C GLN A 173 -19.20 -17.37 -8.35
N TYR A 174 -18.97 -16.19 -8.93
CA TYR A 174 -17.83 -15.93 -9.81
C TYR A 174 -16.96 -14.79 -9.28
N ARG A 175 -15.79 -15.14 -8.72
CA ARG A 175 -14.80 -14.16 -8.24
C ARG A 175 -14.39 -13.14 -9.31
N LEU A 176 -14.33 -13.57 -10.58
CA LEU A 176 -13.98 -12.72 -11.72
C LEU A 176 -14.82 -11.45 -11.83
N VAL A 177 -16.06 -11.43 -11.32
CA VAL A 177 -16.88 -10.20 -11.26
C VAL A 177 -16.19 -9.11 -10.45
N LEU A 178 -15.62 -9.47 -9.29
CA LEU A 178 -14.90 -8.51 -8.45
C LEU A 178 -13.62 -8.03 -9.13
N ASP A 179 -12.93 -8.94 -9.84
CA ASP A 179 -11.74 -8.58 -10.61
C ASP A 179 -12.10 -7.60 -11.74
N VAL A 180 -13.22 -7.79 -12.45
CA VAL A 180 -13.72 -6.85 -13.48
C VAL A 180 -13.99 -5.46 -12.88
N PHE A 181 -14.68 -5.37 -11.73
CA PHE A 181 -14.93 -4.09 -11.07
C PHE A 181 -13.63 -3.41 -10.61
N THR A 182 -12.76 -4.14 -9.91
CA THR A 182 -11.51 -3.59 -9.38
C THR A 182 -10.58 -3.07 -10.49
N TYR A 183 -10.39 -3.84 -11.57
CA TYR A 183 -9.61 -3.38 -12.72
C TYR A 183 -10.25 -2.19 -13.43
N SER A 184 -11.59 -2.17 -13.54
CA SER A 184 -12.28 -1.02 -14.12
C SER A 184 -12.08 0.27 -13.33
N TRP A 185 -12.09 0.21 -12.00
CA TRP A 185 -11.84 1.39 -11.16
C TRP A 185 -10.38 1.82 -11.22
N MET A 186 -9.44 0.88 -11.13
CA MET A 186 -8.00 1.17 -11.18
C MET A 186 -7.60 1.83 -12.50
N ASN A 187 -8.03 1.28 -13.64
CA ASN A 187 -7.61 1.80 -14.95
C ASN A 187 -8.34 3.08 -15.34
N ALA A 188 -9.55 3.31 -14.83
CA ALA A 188 -10.25 4.58 -15.03
C ALA A 188 -9.73 5.69 -14.11
N SER A 189 -9.30 5.38 -12.88
CA SER A 189 -8.82 6.41 -11.93
C SER A 189 -7.50 7.06 -12.35
N VAL A 190 -6.71 6.39 -13.19
CA VAL A 190 -5.48 6.96 -13.77
C VAL A 190 -5.79 8.12 -14.75
N VAL A 191 -7.03 8.22 -15.25
CA VAL A 191 -7.46 9.31 -16.11
C VAL A 191 -8.12 10.39 -15.24
N ASN A 192 -7.45 11.52 -15.06
CA ASN A 192 -7.87 12.61 -14.15
C ASN A 192 -9.33 13.05 -14.35
N ASP A 193 -9.82 13.11 -15.59
CA ASP A 193 -11.19 13.53 -15.91
C ASP A 193 -12.26 12.53 -15.44
N GLU A 194 -11.86 11.30 -15.09
CA GLU A 194 -12.77 10.19 -14.76
C GLU A 194 -12.77 9.81 -13.28
N VAL A 195 -11.94 10.47 -12.46
CA VAL A 195 -11.86 10.24 -10.99
C VAL A 195 -13.24 10.41 -10.33
N ALA A 196 -14.03 11.39 -10.77
CA ALA A 196 -15.39 11.60 -10.27
C ALA A 196 -16.35 10.46 -10.68
N THR A 197 -16.21 9.93 -11.90
CA THR A 197 -16.98 8.77 -12.39
C THR A 197 -16.67 7.53 -11.57
N VAL A 198 -15.38 7.27 -11.28
CA VAL A 198 -14.94 6.17 -10.41
C VAL A 198 -15.53 6.31 -9.02
N ARG A 199 -15.45 7.50 -8.41
CA ARG A 199 -16.04 7.78 -7.09
C ARG A 199 -17.54 7.47 -7.03
N ALA A 200 -18.31 7.95 -8.01
CA ALA A 200 -19.74 7.69 -8.10
C ALA A 200 -20.06 6.20 -8.30
N SER A 201 -19.23 5.50 -9.09
CA SER A 201 -19.36 4.06 -9.33
C SER A 201 -19.11 3.23 -8.06
N LEU A 202 -18.07 3.55 -7.28
CA LEU A 202 -17.79 2.92 -5.99
C LEU A 202 -18.98 3.08 -5.03
N ASP A 203 -19.52 4.29 -4.93
CA ASP A 203 -20.67 4.61 -4.06
C ASP A 203 -21.98 3.91 -4.51
N LYS A 204 -22.09 3.52 -5.78
CA LYS A 204 -23.23 2.73 -6.30
C LYS A 204 -23.04 1.23 -6.11
N ILE A 205 -21.86 0.69 -6.41
CA ILE A 205 -21.64 -0.75 -6.56
C ILE A 205 -21.25 -1.42 -5.24
N ILE A 206 -20.43 -0.80 -4.38
CA ILE A 206 -20.04 -1.39 -3.10
C ILE A 206 -21.27 -1.73 -2.22
N PRO A 207 -22.27 -0.83 -2.06
CA PRO A 207 -23.50 -1.18 -1.34
C PRO A 207 -24.22 -2.39 -1.93
N ALA A 208 -24.31 -2.48 -3.27
CA ALA A 208 -24.96 -3.60 -3.94
C ALA A 208 -24.23 -4.93 -3.66
N LEU A 209 -22.90 -4.94 -3.74
CA LEU A 209 -22.09 -6.10 -3.40
C LEU A 209 -22.26 -6.49 -1.92
N LEU A 210 -22.28 -5.53 -0.99
CA LEU A 210 -22.53 -5.81 0.42
C LEU A 210 -23.89 -6.48 0.67
N VAL A 211 -24.92 -6.11 -0.10
CA VAL A 211 -26.25 -6.73 0.00
C VAL A 211 -26.20 -8.18 -0.50
N VAL A 212 -25.58 -8.44 -1.66
CA VAL A 212 -25.50 -9.79 -2.24
C VAL A 212 -24.67 -10.73 -1.36
N PHE A 213 -23.56 -10.23 -0.79
CA PHE A 213 -22.70 -11.01 0.10
C PHE A 213 -23.22 -11.10 1.55
N LYS A 214 -24.37 -10.49 1.89
CA LYS A 214 -24.89 -10.46 3.27
C LYS A 214 -25.11 -11.85 3.89
N GLN A 215 -25.43 -12.86 3.07
CA GLN A 215 -25.70 -14.23 3.50
C GLN A 215 -24.50 -15.18 3.35
N THR A 216 -23.35 -14.69 2.88
CA THR A 216 -22.12 -15.48 2.79
C THR A 216 -21.19 -15.13 3.96
N ASP A 217 -20.00 -15.71 3.98
CA ASP A 217 -18.93 -15.31 4.91
C ASP A 217 -18.24 -13.99 4.50
N ALA A 218 -18.60 -13.44 3.32
CA ALA A 218 -18.03 -12.26 2.71
C ALA A 218 -16.50 -12.27 2.53
N VAL A 219 -15.82 -13.41 2.70
CA VAL A 219 -14.35 -13.50 2.65
C VAL A 219 -13.81 -13.06 1.30
N THR A 220 -14.42 -13.51 0.20
CA THR A 220 -14.01 -13.16 -1.16
C THR A 220 -14.15 -11.66 -1.45
N LEU A 221 -15.27 -11.05 -1.00
CA LEU A 221 -15.51 -9.61 -1.16
C LEU A 221 -14.49 -8.80 -0.36
N ILE A 222 -14.34 -9.13 0.93
CA ILE A 222 -13.42 -8.46 1.85
C ILE A 222 -11.98 -8.56 1.33
N GLN A 223 -11.55 -9.74 0.88
CA GLN A 223 -10.21 -9.95 0.33
C GLN A 223 -9.99 -9.12 -0.94
N SER A 224 -10.96 -9.09 -1.85
CA SER A 224 -10.87 -8.31 -3.09
C SER A 224 -10.72 -6.82 -2.78
N LEU A 225 -11.60 -6.26 -1.93
CA LEU A 225 -11.55 -4.85 -1.52
C LEU A 225 -10.25 -4.51 -0.79
N GLY A 226 -9.77 -5.38 0.11
CA GLY A 226 -8.52 -5.18 0.84
C GLY A 226 -7.29 -5.15 -0.08
N SER A 227 -7.29 -5.94 -1.16
CA SER A 227 -6.22 -5.91 -2.16
C SER A 227 -6.32 -4.75 -3.16
N PHE A 228 -7.50 -4.14 -3.26
CA PHE A 228 -7.83 -3.10 -4.23
C PHE A 228 -7.59 -1.69 -3.68
N PHE A 229 -8.09 -1.37 -2.49
CA PHE A 229 -8.04 0.00 -1.95
C PHE A 229 -6.62 0.61 -1.92
N PRO A 230 -5.56 -0.12 -1.54
CA PRO A 230 -4.21 0.46 -1.52
C PRO A 230 -3.67 0.84 -2.92
N LYS A 231 -4.28 0.33 -4.00
CA LYS A 231 -3.87 0.57 -5.39
C LYS A 231 -4.68 1.67 -6.07
N LEU A 232 -5.67 2.23 -5.38
CA LEU A 232 -6.54 3.26 -5.92
C LEU A 232 -5.98 4.65 -5.59
N GLU A 233 -6.12 5.59 -6.54
CA GLU A 233 -5.78 6.99 -6.29
C GLU A 233 -6.62 7.55 -5.11
N PRO A 234 -6.01 8.20 -4.11
CA PRO A 234 -6.71 8.68 -2.92
C PRO A 234 -7.90 9.60 -3.26
N GLU A 235 -7.76 10.37 -4.34
CA GLU A 235 -8.79 11.30 -4.83
C GLU A 235 -10.03 10.57 -5.36
N ALA A 236 -9.91 9.32 -5.81
CA ALA A 236 -11.05 8.54 -6.29
C ALA A 236 -11.98 8.07 -5.15
N LEU A 237 -11.51 8.10 -3.90
CA LEU A 237 -12.33 7.77 -2.74
C LEU A 237 -13.17 8.96 -2.29
N ASN A 238 -14.43 8.69 -1.96
CA ASN A 238 -15.28 9.68 -1.31
C ASN A 238 -14.86 9.78 0.17
N PRO A 239 -14.47 10.95 0.71
CA PRO A 239 -14.04 11.08 2.10
C PRO A 239 -15.13 10.67 3.12
N ASN A 240 -16.41 10.70 2.72
CA ASN A 240 -17.52 10.27 3.58
C ASN A 240 -18.48 9.30 2.85
N PRO A 241 -18.07 8.03 2.64
CA PRO A 241 -18.92 7.06 1.98
C PRO A 241 -19.99 6.52 2.94
N ALA A 242 -21.23 6.43 2.47
CA ALA A 242 -22.33 5.84 3.25
C ALA A 242 -22.15 4.34 3.51
N TRP A 243 -21.42 3.64 2.64
CA TRP A 243 -21.19 2.19 2.74
C TRP A 243 -20.09 1.80 3.73
N LEU A 244 -19.26 2.75 4.21
CA LEU A 244 -18.12 2.46 5.09
C LEU A 244 -18.55 1.75 6.37
N THR A 245 -19.61 2.24 7.04
CA THR A 245 -20.13 1.63 8.26
C THR A 245 -20.64 0.21 8.04
N ALA A 246 -21.32 -0.04 6.91
CA ALA A 246 -21.84 -1.37 6.57
C ALA A 246 -20.70 -2.35 6.25
N LEU A 247 -19.65 -1.89 5.56
CA LEU A 247 -18.45 -2.67 5.28
C LEU A 247 -17.71 -3.04 6.58
N ILE A 248 -17.50 -2.08 7.48
CA ILE A 248 -16.88 -2.33 8.78
C ILE A 248 -17.73 -3.29 9.62
N SER A 249 -19.06 -3.16 9.63
CA SER A 249 -19.95 -4.13 10.30
C SER A 249 -19.78 -5.55 9.75
N THR A 250 -19.58 -5.69 8.43
CA THR A 250 -19.35 -6.99 7.77
C THR A 250 -17.99 -7.57 8.19
N LEU A 251 -16.96 -6.73 8.25
CA LEU A 251 -15.63 -7.09 8.76
C LEU A 251 -15.69 -7.55 10.22
N ARG A 252 -16.34 -6.79 11.11
CA ARG A 252 -16.50 -7.13 12.54
C ARG A 252 -17.20 -8.48 12.74
N LYS A 253 -18.23 -8.77 11.91
CA LYS A 253 -18.92 -10.07 11.91
C LYS A 253 -18.01 -11.21 11.48
N LEU A 254 -17.16 -11.01 10.47
CA LEU A 254 -16.20 -12.04 10.02
C LEU A 254 -15.21 -12.40 11.13
N VAL A 255 -14.64 -11.39 11.82
CA VAL A 255 -13.71 -11.58 12.95
C VAL A 255 -14.39 -12.35 14.09
N SER A 256 -15.65 -12.03 14.40
CA SER A 256 -16.37 -12.62 15.54
C SER A 256 -16.79 -14.09 15.33
N ARG A 257 -16.83 -14.59 14.08
CA ARG A 257 -17.37 -15.92 13.72
C ARG A 257 -16.30 -17.04 13.64
N LYS A 258 -15.26 -17.00 14.48
CA LYS A 258 -14.10 -17.91 14.45
C LYS A 258 -13.41 -17.93 13.07
N PRO A 259 -12.39 -17.10 12.85
CA PRO A 259 -11.88 -16.86 11.51
C PRO A 259 -11.05 -18.03 10.97
N THR A 260 -11.30 -18.41 9.71
CA THR A 260 -10.44 -19.30 8.92
C THR A 260 -9.13 -18.61 8.55
N LEU A 261 -8.10 -19.33 8.08
CA LEU A 261 -6.85 -18.71 7.60
C LEU A 261 -7.12 -17.64 6.52
N ALA A 262 -7.97 -17.97 5.53
CA ALA A 262 -8.37 -17.03 4.47
C ALA A 262 -9.17 -15.85 5.03
N GLY A 263 -10.08 -16.09 5.98
CA GLY A 263 -10.82 -15.03 6.67
C GLY A 263 -9.90 -14.07 7.43
N ARG A 264 -8.88 -14.61 8.12
CA ARG A 264 -7.84 -13.82 8.82
C ARG A 264 -7.10 -12.89 7.87
N ALA A 265 -6.57 -13.44 6.78
CA ALA A 265 -5.88 -12.62 5.78
C ALA A 265 -6.81 -11.54 5.21
N ALA A 266 -8.06 -11.89 4.88
CA ALA A 266 -9.02 -10.97 4.30
C ALA A 266 -9.35 -9.79 5.22
N TYR A 267 -9.77 -10.04 6.48
CA TYR A 267 -10.13 -8.94 7.38
C TYR A 267 -8.93 -8.10 7.78
N THR A 268 -7.73 -8.70 7.92
CA THR A 268 -6.51 -7.96 8.29
C THR A 268 -6.12 -7.00 7.17
N CYS A 269 -6.04 -7.48 5.92
CA CYS A 269 -5.69 -6.62 4.79
C CYS A 269 -6.75 -5.53 4.56
N LEU A 270 -8.05 -5.85 4.66
CA LEU A 270 -9.09 -4.84 4.49
C LEU A 270 -9.08 -3.80 5.62
N ALA A 271 -8.92 -4.21 6.88
CA ALA A 271 -8.87 -3.28 8.00
C ALA A 271 -7.70 -2.30 7.85
N ALA A 272 -6.50 -2.78 7.52
CA ALA A 272 -5.34 -1.93 7.26
C ALA A 272 -5.61 -0.96 6.09
N ALA A 273 -6.14 -1.46 4.98
CA ALA A 273 -6.46 -0.64 3.81
C ALA A 273 -7.50 0.45 4.13
N LEU A 274 -8.52 0.15 4.93
CA LEU A 274 -9.54 1.13 5.35
C LEU A 274 -9.00 2.16 6.33
N LEU A 275 -8.09 1.76 7.23
CA LEU A 275 -7.40 2.68 8.15
C LEU A 275 -6.53 3.68 7.38
N GLN A 276 -5.84 3.22 6.34
CA GLN A 276 -5.07 4.09 5.45
C GLN A 276 -5.97 4.98 4.59
N ALA A 277 -7.05 4.44 4.03
CA ALA A 277 -7.98 5.17 3.18
C ALA A 277 -8.82 6.22 3.92
N TYR A 278 -9.16 5.97 5.20
CA TYR A 278 -10.05 6.81 6.00
C TYR A 278 -9.48 7.07 7.41
N PRO A 279 -8.30 7.72 7.53
CA PRO A 279 -7.54 7.82 8.78
C PRO A 279 -8.29 8.60 9.90
N ALA A 280 -9.23 9.47 9.55
CA ALA A 280 -10.03 10.20 10.54
C ALA A 280 -11.24 9.41 11.06
N ARG A 281 -11.84 8.53 10.25
CA ARG A 281 -13.14 7.89 10.55
C ARG A 281 -13.04 6.40 10.84
N CYS A 282 -12.19 5.69 10.10
CA CYS A 282 -12.06 4.25 10.25
C CYS A 282 -11.59 3.84 11.66
N PRO A 283 -10.63 4.51 12.32
CA PRO A 283 -10.25 4.14 13.68
C PRO A 283 -11.44 4.17 14.65
N ILE A 284 -12.28 5.20 14.56
CA ILE A 284 -13.49 5.33 15.38
C ILE A 284 -14.47 4.20 15.06
N LEU A 285 -14.75 3.93 13.78
CA LEU A 285 -15.72 2.91 13.39
C LEU A 285 -15.25 1.47 13.68
N LEU A 286 -13.94 1.23 13.64
CA LEU A 286 -13.33 -0.09 13.80
C LEU A 286 -13.08 -0.42 15.28
N PHE A 287 -12.59 0.52 16.08
CA PHE A 287 -12.13 0.28 17.44
C PHE A 287 -13.13 0.67 18.54
N LYS A 288 -14.10 1.54 18.22
CA LYS A 288 -15.15 1.90 19.18
C LYS A 288 -16.09 0.72 19.41
N ASN A 289 -16.38 0.46 20.68
CA ASN A 289 -17.37 -0.53 21.07
C ASN A 289 -18.79 0.05 20.98
N ASP A 290 -19.76 -0.78 20.60
CA ASP A 290 -21.15 -0.38 20.61
C ASP A 290 -21.69 -0.47 22.05
N VAL A 291 -22.43 0.55 22.49
CA VAL A 291 -23.01 0.63 23.85
C VAL A 291 -23.99 -0.53 24.15
N SER A 292 -24.41 -1.26 23.11
CA SER A 292 -25.29 -2.43 23.23
C SER A 292 -24.60 -3.71 23.65
N ASP A 293 -23.27 -3.76 23.67
CA ASP A 293 -22.53 -4.91 24.16
C ASP A 293 -22.71 -4.99 25.69
N THR A 294 -23.42 -6.02 26.15
CA THR A 294 -23.64 -6.29 27.58
C THR A 294 -22.31 -6.27 28.32
N ALA A 295 -22.27 -5.75 29.56
CA ALA A 295 -21.05 -5.58 30.36
C ALA A 295 -20.17 -6.84 30.53
N GLU A 296 -20.67 -8.03 30.17
CA GLU A 296 -19.97 -9.31 30.21
C GLU A 296 -19.23 -9.69 28.91
N SER A 297 -19.52 -9.05 27.76
CA SER A 297 -18.84 -9.37 26.49
C SER A 297 -17.56 -8.55 26.31
N LYS A 298 -16.45 -9.24 26.00
CA LYS A 298 -15.18 -8.58 25.68
C LYS A 298 -15.35 -7.59 24.52
N PRO A 299 -14.80 -6.37 24.63
CA PRO A 299 -14.70 -5.41 23.53
C PRO A 299 -14.27 -6.03 22.21
N PHE A 300 -14.88 -5.58 21.11
CA PHE A 300 -14.47 -6.00 19.77
C PHE A 300 -13.02 -5.64 19.48
N SER A 301 -12.60 -4.42 19.87
CA SER A 301 -11.22 -3.97 19.71
C SER A 301 -10.23 -4.88 20.43
N TYR A 302 -10.56 -5.33 21.65
CA TYR A 302 -9.74 -6.30 22.36
C TYR A 302 -9.60 -7.60 21.57
N LEU A 303 -10.71 -8.18 21.09
CA LEU A 303 -10.70 -9.43 20.32
C LEU A 303 -9.87 -9.28 19.04
N LEU A 304 -10.05 -8.19 18.29
CA LEU A 304 -9.31 -7.94 17.05
C LEU A 304 -7.81 -7.88 17.32
N ILE A 305 -7.37 -7.07 18.30
CA ILE A 305 -5.95 -6.90 18.61
C ILE A 305 -5.35 -8.20 19.15
N ASP A 306 -6.03 -8.90 20.06
CA ASP A 306 -5.58 -10.20 20.59
C ASP A 306 -5.35 -11.22 19.46
N LEU A 307 -6.26 -11.31 18.48
CA LEU A 307 -6.10 -12.19 17.32
C LEU A 307 -4.91 -11.81 16.43
N LEU A 308 -4.65 -10.51 16.22
CA LEU A 308 -3.50 -10.04 15.45
C LEU A 308 -2.18 -10.35 16.15
N LEU A 309 -2.11 -10.14 17.48
CA LEU A 309 -0.92 -10.46 18.27
C LEU A 309 -0.65 -11.96 18.31
N ILE A 310 -1.68 -12.81 18.42
CA ILE A 310 -1.53 -14.26 18.31
C ILE A 310 -0.98 -14.64 16.93
N ASP A 311 -1.49 -14.02 15.87
CA ASP A 311 -1.11 -14.32 14.50
C ASP A 311 0.34 -13.93 14.17
N LEU A 312 0.78 -12.75 14.65
CA LEU A 312 2.17 -12.29 14.56
C LEU A 312 3.13 -13.30 15.23
N ARG A 313 2.90 -13.59 16.51
CA ARG A 313 3.73 -14.50 17.31
C ARG A 313 3.78 -15.92 16.74
N ALA A 314 2.66 -16.41 16.21
CA ALA A 314 2.60 -17.73 15.60
C ALA A 314 3.31 -17.80 14.25
N SER A 315 3.45 -16.68 13.54
CA SER A 315 4.06 -16.65 12.20
C SER A 315 5.58 -16.51 12.24
N PHE A 316 6.13 -15.70 13.16
CA PHE A 316 7.57 -15.38 13.23
C PHE A 316 8.52 -16.59 13.17
N PRO A 317 8.29 -17.70 13.91
CA PRO A 317 9.22 -18.84 13.90
C PRO A 317 9.42 -19.51 12.53
N SER A 318 8.49 -19.32 11.60
CA SER A 318 8.50 -19.96 10.28
C SER A 318 8.88 -19.02 9.12
N LEU A 319 8.87 -17.70 9.34
CA LEU A 319 9.03 -16.71 8.27
C LEU A 319 10.39 -16.79 7.57
N LEU A 320 11.47 -16.96 8.32
CA LEU A 320 12.83 -17.02 7.75
C LEU A 320 12.99 -18.24 6.84
N ALA A 321 12.38 -19.38 7.20
CA ALA A 321 12.38 -20.58 6.36
C ALA A 321 11.56 -20.40 5.08
N GLN A 322 10.59 -19.47 5.09
CA GLN A 322 9.72 -19.20 3.95
C GLN A 322 10.30 -18.18 2.96
N LEU A 323 11.42 -17.50 3.24
CA LEU A 323 11.92 -16.37 2.43
C LEU A 323 12.01 -16.62 0.92
N ASN A 324 12.32 -17.85 0.50
CA ASN A 324 12.42 -18.23 -0.91
C ASN A 324 11.16 -18.94 -1.46
N SER A 325 10.10 -19.02 -0.66
CA SER A 325 8.82 -19.61 -1.05
C SER A 325 7.90 -18.56 -1.69
N THR A 326 6.98 -19.02 -2.54
CA THR A 326 5.93 -18.16 -3.12
C THR A 326 4.92 -17.67 -2.07
N GLU A 327 4.91 -18.26 -0.88
CA GLU A 327 3.97 -17.94 0.22
C GLU A 327 4.47 -16.78 1.09
N TYR A 328 5.78 -16.47 1.04
CA TYR A 328 6.37 -15.41 1.86
C TYR A 328 5.72 -14.06 1.59
N THR A 329 5.58 -13.67 0.32
CA THR A 329 5.02 -12.37 -0.07
C THR A 329 3.61 -12.17 0.51
N PHE A 330 2.76 -13.18 0.43
CA PHE A 330 1.41 -13.12 1.00
C PHE A 330 1.43 -13.03 2.53
N THR A 331 2.30 -13.80 3.17
CA THR A 331 2.44 -13.81 4.62
C THR A 331 3.00 -12.48 5.13
N SER A 332 4.07 -11.96 4.53
CA SER A 332 4.68 -10.66 4.84
C SER A 332 3.66 -9.53 4.70
N GLN A 333 2.90 -9.47 3.60
CA GLN A 333 1.86 -8.46 3.40
C GLN A 333 0.78 -8.49 4.48
N ARG A 334 0.30 -9.69 4.83
CA ARG A 334 -0.71 -9.86 5.89
C ARG A 334 -0.18 -9.43 7.26
N LEU A 335 1.06 -9.77 7.60
CA LEU A 335 1.67 -9.38 8.88
C LEU A 335 1.99 -7.88 8.92
N ALA A 336 2.41 -7.28 7.80
CA ALA A 336 2.57 -5.84 7.67
C ALA A 336 1.23 -5.12 7.93
N ALA A 337 0.14 -5.60 7.33
CA ALA A 337 -1.20 -5.10 7.59
C ALA A 337 -1.62 -5.26 9.07
N ALA A 338 -1.21 -6.34 9.75
CA ALA A 338 -1.45 -6.51 11.19
C ALA A 338 -0.74 -5.43 12.02
N PHE A 339 0.51 -5.10 11.68
CA PHE A 339 1.25 -4.02 12.32
C PHE A 339 0.66 -2.63 12.04
N ASP A 340 0.13 -2.39 10.84
CA ASP A 340 -0.54 -1.12 10.51
C ASP A 340 -1.83 -0.95 11.32
N ILE A 341 -2.59 -2.02 11.55
CA ILE A 341 -3.75 -2.01 12.45
C ILE A 341 -3.31 -1.74 13.89
N LEU A 342 -2.25 -2.40 14.37
CA LEU A 342 -1.72 -2.19 15.72
C LEU A 342 -1.27 -0.74 15.94
N SER A 343 -0.53 -0.18 14.98
CA SER A 343 -0.09 1.22 14.99
C SER A 343 -1.28 2.18 15.05
N SER A 344 -2.31 1.91 14.24
CA SER A 344 -3.53 2.72 14.22
C SER A 344 -4.35 2.60 15.51
N PHE A 345 -4.33 1.42 16.15
CA PHE A 345 -4.99 1.20 17.43
C PHE A 345 -4.29 1.98 18.55
N ILE A 346 -2.96 1.94 18.63
CA ILE A 346 -2.20 2.73 19.61
C ILE A 346 -2.47 4.23 19.40
N GLY A 347 -2.39 4.72 18.17
CA GLY A 347 -2.71 6.12 17.86
C GLY A 347 -4.16 6.50 18.21
N PHE A 348 -5.12 5.58 18.05
CA PHE A 348 -6.49 5.78 18.48
C PHE A 348 -6.62 5.86 20.01
N LEU A 349 -5.86 5.05 20.77
CA LEU A 349 -5.83 5.13 22.22
C LEU A 349 -5.29 6.49 22.69
N VAL A 350 -4.17 6.95 22.12
CA VAL A 350 -3.55 8.24 22.46
C VAL A 350 -4.54 9.38 22.24
N ARG A 351 -5.15 9.48 21.04
CA ARG A 351 -6.14 10.53 20.74
C ARG A 351 -7.38 10.47 21.63
N SER A 352 -7.77 9.27 22.06
CA SER A 352 -8.93 9.10 22.94
C SER A 352 -8.67 9.62 24.37
N LEU A 353 -7.41 9.84 24.75
CA LEU A 353 -7.03 10.47 26.03
C LEU A 353 -7.13 11.99 25.97
N ASP A 354 -6.88 12.60 24.81
CA ASP A 354 -6.85 14.06 24.62
C ASP A 354 -8.25 14.68 24.43
N ASP A 355 -9.22 13.90 23.91
CA ASP A 355 -10.58 14.35 23.53
C ASP A 355 -11.59 14.42 24.71
N GLU A 356 -11.19 14.93 25.88
CA GLU A 356 -12.12 15.13 27.02
C GLU A 356 -13.18 16.24 26.76
N GLY A 357 -13.06 17.03 25.68
CA GLY A 357 -13.78 18.29 25.48
C GLY A 357 -15.00 18.31 24.53
N ASP A 358 -15.09 17.46 23.50
CA ASP A 358 -16.10 17.64 22.43
C ASP A 358 -16.79 16.33 22.01
N GLY A 359 -17.78 15.87 22.80
CA GLY A 359 -18.89 15.04 22.31
C GLY A 359 -18.59 13.66 21.69
N ILE A 360 -17.34 13.21 21.60
CA ILE A 360 -16.96 11.86 21.16
C ILE A 360 -16.97 10.96 22.41
N PRO A 361 -17.89 9.98 22.53
CA PRO A 361 -17.94 9.13 23.72
C PRO A 361 -16.72 8.23 23.83
N ALA A 362 -16.10 8.28 25.01
CA ALA A 362 -14.95 7.56 25.52
C ALA A 362 -14.78 6.13 24.99
N PHE A 363 -13.55 5.83 24.56
CA PHE A 363 -13.08 4.46 24.42
C PHE A 363 -13.43 3.66 25.70
N SER A 364 -14.17 2.58 25.55
CA SER A 364 -14.67 1.77 26.68
C SER A 364 -14.02 0.40 26.64
N MET A 365 -12.94 0.22 27.39
CA MET A 365 -12.31 -1.07 27.63
C MET A 365 -12.01 -1.23 29.13
N PRO A 366 -12.34 -2.38 29.75
CA PRO A 366 -11.97 -2.67 31.11
C PRO A 366 -10.44 -2.57 31.34
N PRO A 367 -9.97 -1.95 32.44
CA PRO A 367 -8.54 -1.75 32.70
C PRO A 367 -7.72 -3.04 32.75
N ASP A 368 -8.31 -4.14 33.22
CA ASP A 368 -7.67 -5.46 33.26
C ASP A 368 -7.38 -6.01 31.85
N LEU A 369 -8.30 -5.79 30.91
CA LEU A 369 -8.11 -6.15 29.51
C LEU A 369 -7.05 -5.27 28.84
N LEU A 370 -7.00 -3.98 29.17
CA LEU A 370 -5.95 -3.08 28.69
C LEU A 370 -4.57 -3.47 29.21
N LEU A 371 -4.45 -3.79 30.50
CA LEU A 371 -3.19 -4.26 31.09
C LEU A 371 -2.74 -5.58 30.46
N LYS A 372 -3.69 -6.47 30.16
CA LYS A 372 -3.39 -7.70 29.43
C LYS A 372 -2.90 -7.41 28.01
N LEU A 373 -3.58 -6.53 27.26
CA LEU A 373 -3.10 -6.11 25.93
C LEU A 373 -1.72 -5.49 26.00
N ARG A 374 -1.45 -4.60 26.96
CA ARG A 374 -0.12 -4.00 27.15
C ARG A 374 0.96 -5.06 27.26
N LYS A 375 0.72 -6.10 28.08
CA LYS A 375 1.63 -7.24 28.21
C LYS A 375 1.78 -8.02 26.90
N ASP A 376 0.66 -8.38 26.27
CA ASP A 376 0.66 -9.18 25.03
C ASP A 376 1.33 -8.42 23.86
N ILE A 377 1.17 -7.09 23.79
CA ILE A 377 1.87 -6.21 22.83
C ILE A 377 3.35 -6.20 23.13
N ALA A 378 3.77 -5.95 24.38
CA ALA A 378 5.20 -5.94 24.75
C ALA A 378 5.90 -7.27 24.41
N GLU A 379 5.27 -8.41 24.71
CA GLU A 379 5.80 -9.73 24.32
C GLU A 379 5.91 -9.89 22.80
N THR A 380 4.90 -9.45 22.06
CA THR A 380 4.90 -9.51 20.58
C THR A 380 5.96 -8.60 19.99
N THR A 381 6.16 -7.41 20.56
CA THR A 381 7.16 -6.44 20.13
C THR A 381 8.57 -6.93 20.41
N SER A 382 8.82 -7.61 21.54
CA SER A 382 10.11 -8.26 21.81
C SER A 382 10.44 -9.33 20.77
N LEU A 383 9.48 -10.22 20.42
CA LEU A 383 9.65 -11.17 19.32
C LEU A 383 9.82 -10.50 17.95
N THR A 384 9.25 -9.30 17.77
CA THR A 384 9.44 -8.51 16.55
C THR A 384 10.88 -8.01 16.46
N ILE A 385 11.46 -7.54 17.56
CA ILE A 385 12.89 -7.14 17.63
C ILE A 385 13.79 -8.32 17.25
N GLU A 386 13.54 -9.50 17.83
CA GLU A 386 14.26 -10.73 17.47
C GLU A 386 14.15 -11.04 15.98
N TYR A 387 12.94 -11.04 15.42
CA TYR A 387 12.72 -11.28 13.99
C TYR A 387 13.43 -10.25 13.11
N LEU A 388 13.36 -8.96 13.44
CA LEU A 388 14.04 -7.89 12.70
C LEU A 388 15.56 -8.12 12.70
N ARG A 389 16.12 -8.45 13.87
CA ARG A 389 17.55 -8.77 14.01
C ARG A 389 17.93 -9.99 13.17
N ASP A 390 17.20 -11.10 13.31
CA ASP A 390 17.49 -12.33 12.58
C ASP A 390 17.36 -12.14 11.07
N ARG A 391 16.35 -11.37 10.62
CA ARG A 391 16.15 -11.06 9.20
C ARG A 391 17.27 -10.17 8.66
N TRP A 392 17.73 -9.19 9.44
CA TRP A 392 18.88 -8.36 9.09
C TRP A 392 20.17 -9.20 8.98
N ASP A 393 20.45 -10.01 10.01
CA ASP A 393 21.63 -10.87 10.04
C ASP A 393 21.62 -11.91 8.90
N SER A 394 20.44 -12.44 8.54
CA SER A 394 20.30 -13.36 7.40
C SER A 394 20.69 -12.72 6.06
N SER A 395 20.50 -11.40 5.92
CA SER A 395 20.80 -10.60 4.73
C SER A 395 22.28 -10.15 4.71
N PHE A 396 22.80 -9.67 5.85
CA PHE A 396 24.14 -9.05 5.90
C PHE A 396 25.24 -9.94 6.50
N ALA A 397 24.95 -10.71 7.55
CA ALA A 397 25.94 -11.49 8.30
C ALA A 397 26.18 -12.91 7.73
N GLY A 398 25.34 -13.35 6.79
CA GLY A 398 25.40 -14.68 6.17
C GLY A 398 24.91 -15.79 7.10
N ALA A 399 24.91 -17.03 6.60
CA ALA A 399 24.39 -18.21 7.32
C ALA A 399 24.92 -18.41 8.76
N SER A 400 24.01 -18.33 9.74
CA SER A 400 24.26 -18.79 11.10
C SER A 400 24.68 -20.27 11.10
N GLY A 401 25.77 -20.59 11.81
CA GLY A 401 26.35 -21.94 11.90
C GLY A 401 27.57 -22.20 11.00
N LEU A 402 27.92 -21.30 10.08
CA LEU A 402 29.17 -21.42 9.31
C LEU A 402 30.36 -20.75 10.02
N HIS A 403 31.52 -21.40 10.02
CA HIS A 403 32.78 -20.83 10.51
C HIS A 403 33.11 -19.52 9.76
N PRO A 404 33.64 -18.46 10.40
CA PRO A 404 33.93 -17.17 9.74
C PRO A 404 34.77 -17.30 8.47
N SER A 405 35.66 -18.31 8.40
CA SER A 405 36.48 -18.58 7.22
C SER A 405 35.73 -19.22 6.04
N ALA A 406 34.51 -19.73 6.23
CA ALA A 406 33.64 -20.19 5.15
C ALA A 406 32.80 -19.04 4.56
N ARG A 407 32.82 -17.86 5.20
CA ARG A 407 32.10 -16.64 4.81
C ARG A 407 32.94 -15.72 3.91
N ILE A 408 34.17 -16.12 3.52
CA ILE A 408 35.21 -15.24 2.94
C ILE A 408 34.88 -14.71 1.53
N GLY A 409 33.97 -15.34 0.78
CA GLY A 409 33.58 -14.76 -0.51
C GLY A 409 32.79 -13.48 -0.26
N THR A 410 33.28 -12.35 -0.76
CA THR A 410 32.50 -11.12 -0.87
C THR A 410 32.13 -10.92 -2.33
N ALA A 411 30.84 -10.79 -2.63
CA ALA A 411 30.36 -10.33 -3.92
C ALA A 411 30.22 -8.82 -3.85
N ALA A 412 30.98 -8.10 -4.69
CA ALA A 412 30.75 -6.68 -4.90
C ALA A 412 29.45 -6.52 -5.70
N THR A 413 28.41 -6.02 -5.03
CA THR A 413 27.16 -5.59 -5.66
C THR A 413 27.16 -4.07 -5.79
N SER A 414 26.27 -3.52 -6.61
CA SER A 414 26.07 -2.06 -6.72
C SER A 414 25.70 -1.38 -5.40
N GLU A 415 25.33 -2.16 -4.38
CA GLU A 415 24.92 -1.75 -3.04
C GLU A 415 26.00 -2.03 -1.97
N GLY A 416 27.21 -2.43 -2.36
CA GLY A 416 28.34 -2.71 -1.45
C GLY A 416 28.83 -4.17 -1.47
N THR A 417 29.79 -4.48 -0.60
CA THR A 417 30.34 -5.84 -0.41
C THR A 417 29.41 -6.71 0.41
N ARG A 418 28.76 -7.70 -0.21
CA ARG A 418 27.94 -8.71 0.47
C ARG A 418 28.69 -10.03 0.61
N LEU A 419 28.48 -10.79 1.67
CA LEU A 419 29.04 -12.14 1.80
C LEU A 419 28.35 -13.10 0.81
N THR A 420 29.07 -14.03 0.18
CA THR A 420 28.59 -14.89 -0.93
C THR A 420 27.64 -16.01 -0.50
N LEU A 421 27.36 -16.17 0.80
CA LEU A 421 26.47 -17.21 1.36
C LEU A 421 25.50 -16.59 2.37
N THR A 422 24.49 -15.87 1.87
CA THR A 422 23.37 -15.35 2.66
C THR A 422 22.17 -16.31 2.56
N TRP A 423 21.35 -16.40 3.62
CA TRP A 423 20.04 -17.10 3.57
C TRP A 423 18.95 -16.17 3.01
N GLU A 424 19.36 -15.06 2.39
CA GLU A 424 18.46 -14.06 1.87
C GLU A 424 17.58 -14.62 0.75
N SER A 425 16.40 -14.00 0.58
CA SER A 425 15.56 -14.27 -0.58
C SER A 425 16.32 -13.87 -1.85
N MET A 426 16.28 -14.73 -2.88
CA MET A 426 16.81 -14.39 -4.21
C MET A 426 16.04 -13.22 -4.87
N LYS A 427 14.87 -12.86 -4.34
CA LYS A 427 13.95 -11.87 -4.92
C LYS A 427 13.62 -10.71 -4.00
N ASP A 428 13.54 -10.94 -2.69
CA ASP A 428 13.04 -9.96 -1.71
C ASP A 428 14.19 -9.40 -0.86
N ASN A 429 14.58 -8.15 -1.15
CA ASN A 429 15.58 -7.41 -0.37
C ASN A 429 14.95 -6.93 0.95
N VAL A 430 15.69 -7.09 2.06
CA VAL A 430 15.29 -6.58 3.39
C VAL A 430 14.96 -5.08 3.37
N MET A 431 15.65 -4.31 2.50
CA MET A 431 15.46 -2.88 2.29
C MET A 431 14.14 -2.51 1.59
N THR A 432 13.43 -3.49 1.04
CA THR A 432 12.17 -3.28 0.30
C THR A 432 11.00 -4.06 0.89
N ASP A 433 11.25 -4.83 1.95
CA ASP A 433 10.26 -5.72 2.53
C ASP A 433 9.25 -4.91 3.38
N PRO A 434 7.94 -4.91 3.01
CA PRO A 434 6.93 -4.13 3.70
C PRO A 434 6.75 -4.55 5.17
N LEU A 435 7.07 -5.80 5.51
CA LEU A 435 6.99 -6.27 6.90
C LEU A 435 8.02 -5.58 7.80
N ILE A 436 9.22 -5.28 7.26
CA ILE A 436 10.27 -4.60 8.01
C ILE A 436 9.85 -3.17 8.34
N LEU A 437 9.34 -2.42 7.34
CA LEU A 437 8.88 -1.07 7.57
C LEU A 437 7.70 -1.04 8.57
N ALA A 438 6.71 -1.90 8.37
CA ALA A 438 5.53 -1.95 9.24
C ALA A 438 5.90 -2.36 10.68
N GLY A 439 6.81 -3.32 10.84
CA GLY A 439 7.34 -3.74 12.13
C GLY A 439 8.09 -2.62 12.86
N ILE A 440 8.99 -1.91 12.16
CA ILE A 440 9.72 -0.76 12.73
C ILE A 440 8.77 0.38 13.12
N ARG A 441 7.74 0.66 12.30
CA ARG A 441 6.73 1.68 12.60
C ARG A 441 5.91 1.33 13.84
N ALA A 442 5.44 0.09 13.95
CA ALA A 442 4.69 -0.35 15.11
C ALA A 442 5.56 -0.36 16.38
N LEU A 443 6.81 -0.83 16.25
CA LEU A 443 7.81 -0.80 17.31
C LEU A 443 8.04 0.63 17.81
N SER A 444 8.34 1.58 16.90
CA SER A 444 8.68 2.96 17.25
C SER A 444 7.55 3.68 17.97
N ILE A 445 6.31 3.48 17.52
CA ILE A 445 5.12 4.01 18.21
C ILE A 445 5.00 3.36 19.59
N TRP A 446 5.13 2.04 19.69
CA TRP A 446 4.94 1.35 20.97
C TRP A 446 5.99 1.75 22.03
N ILE A 447 7.29 1.76 21.69
CA ILE A 447 8.34 2.11 22.65
C ILE A 447 8.30 3.59 23.07
N ARG A 448 7.69 4.44 22.24
CA ARG A 448 7.42 5.84 22.57
C ARG A 448 6.33 5.96 23.62
N GLU A 449 5.19 5.32 23.39
CA GLU A 449 4.00 5.45 24.24
C GLU A 449 4.05 4.56 25.51
N ASP A 450 4.80 3.44 25.47
CA ASP A 450 4.96 2.54 26.61
C ASP A 450 6.30 2.78 27.34
N GLU A 451 6.23 3.00 28.65
CA GLU A 451 7.40 3.18 29.53
C GLU A 451 8.07 1.84 29.89
N ASN A 452 8.33 0.99 28.90
CA ASN A 452 9.01 -0.29 29.10
C ASN A 452 10.51 -0.14 28.79
N GLU A 453 11.29 0.11 29.84
CA GLU A 453 12.74 0.31 29.76
C GLU A 453 13.48 -0.89 29.13
N ASN A 454 13.05 -2.12 29.45
CA ASN A 454 13.67 -3.33 28.91
C ASN A 454 13.52 -3.38 27.39
N LEU A 455 12.32 -3.07 26.88
CA LEU A 455 12.04 -3.10 25.45
C LEU A 455 12.80 -2.00 24.69
N ARG A 456 12.97 -0.82 25.29
CA ARG A 456 13.81 0.26 24.73
C ARG A 456 15.28 -0.16 24.67
N ASN A 457 15.76 -0.86 25.68
CA ASN A 457 17.12 -1.40 25.71
C ASN A 457 17.31 -2.58 24.72
N GLU A 458 16.32 -3.46 24.56
CA GLU A 458 16.35 -4.48 23.50
C GLU A 458 16.41 -3.83 22.11
N SER A 459 15.64 -2.75 21.92
CA SER A 459 15.61 -2.00 20.66
C SER A 459 16.93 -1.31 20.32
N SER A 460 17.78 -0.97 21.31
CA SER A 460 19.11 -0.43 21.01
C SER A 460 20.02 -1.44 20.29
N GLY A 461 19.72 -2.74 20.39
CA GLY A 461 20.41 -3.80 19.64
C GLY A 461 20.15 -3.78 18.12
N LEU A 462 19.22 -2.94 17.65
CA LEU A 462 18.90 -2.74 16.24
C LEU A 462 19.58 -1.50 15.62
N MET A 463 20.50 -0.84 16.35
CA MET A 463 21.04 0.46 15.94
C MET A 463 21.80 0.42 14.60
N ASP A 464 22.59 -0.62 14.34
CA ASP A 464 23.27 -0.83 13.06
C ASP A 464 22.27 -0.95 11.90
N MET A 465 21.23 -1.76 12.09
CA MET A 465 20.13 -1.92 11.13
C MET A 465 19.41 -0.59 10.88
N PHE A 466 19.07 0.15 11.95
CA PHE A 466 18.41 1.45 11.82
C PHE A 466 19.27 2.45 11.06
N MET A 467 20.55 2.61 11.40
CA MET A 467 21.40 3.59 10.73
C MET A 467 21.61 3.27 9.25
N GLU A 468 21.69 1.99 8.89
CA GLU A 468 21.86 1.59 7.50
C GLU A 468 20.57 1.71 6.68
N LEU A 469 19.42 1.28 7.23
CA LEU A 469 18.11 1.50 6.61
C LEU A 469 17.83 3.00 6.40
N TYR A 470 18.24 3.84 7.36
CA TYR A 470 18.09 5.28 7.27
C TYR A 470 18.84 5.86 6.07
N LYS A 471 20.10 5.48 5.87
CA LYS A 471 20.94 5.94 4.74
C LYS A 471 20.38 5.49 3.39
N GLU A 472 19.94 4.24 3.29
CA GLU A 472 19.50 3.64 2.03
C GLU A 472 18.07 4.03 1.62
N SER A 473 17.28 4.63 2.53
CA SER A 473 15.90 5.07 2.27
C SER A 473 15.77 6.07 1.12
N ASN A 474 16.82 6.81 0.76
CA ASN A 474 16.81 7.72 -0.39
C ASN A 474 16.85 7.01 -1.76
N LYS A 475 17.10 5.69 -1.81
CA LYS A 475 17.28 4.93 -3.06
C LYS A 475 16.13 3.98 -3.38
N ASN A 476 15.28 3.66 -2.40
CA ASN A 476 14.26 2.62 -2.48
C ASN A 476 12.84 3.18 -2.41
N ALA A 477 11.84 2.40 -2.84
CA ALA A 477 10.42 2.78 -2.81
C ALA A 477 9.83 2.88 -1.38
N VAL A 478 10.61 2.53 -0.35
CA VAL A 478 10.19 2.41 1.05
C VAL A 478 11.04 3.37 1.89
N ASP A 479 10.39 4.28 2.61
CA ASP A 479 11.07 5.28 3.45
C ASP A 479 11.04 4.89 4.93
N PHE A 480 12.20 4.52 5.48
CA PHE A 480 12.36 4.12 6.88
C PHE A 480 12.70 5.29 7.80
N ARG A 481 13.04 6.47 7.26
CA ARG A 481 13.67 7.56 8.02
C ARG A 481 12.78 8.04 9.16
N TYR A 482 11.50 8.28 8.88
CA TYR A 482 10.58 8.79 9.90
C TYR A 482 10.32 7.78 11.03
N PRO A 483 9.94 6.50 10.76
CA PRO A 483 9.82 5.49 11.82
C PRO A 483 11.09 5.30 12.66
N ILE A 484 12.26 5.36 12.04
CA ILE A 484 13.55 5.24 12.74
C ILE A 484 13.77 6.43 13.67
N LEU A 485 13.54 7.66 13.22
CA LEU A 485 13.70 8.85 14.08
C LEU A 485 12.80 8.78 15.31
N LEU A 486 11.56 8.32 15.15
CA LEU A 486 10.64 8.11 16.28
C LEU A 486 11.16 7.08 17.27
N ALA A 487 11.79 6.00 16.80
CA ALA A 487 12.39 5.00 17.69
C ALA A 487 13.61 5.57 18.42
N LEU A 488 14.47 6.30 17.70
CA LEU A 488 15.69 6.87 18.25
C LEU A 488 15.44 7.91 19.33
N GLU A 489 14.34 8.68 19.24
CA GLU A 489 13.96 9.70 20.22
C GLU A 489 13.96 9.12 21.65
N VAL A 490 13.41 7.91 21.82
CA VAL A 490 13.33 7.26 23.13
C VAL A 490 14.47 6.28 23.42
N ILE A 491 15.11 5.71 22.38
CA ILE A 491 16.29 4.85 22.57
C ILE A 491 17.48 5.69 23.06
N ALA A 492 17.64 6.92 22.55
CA ALA A 492 18.71 7.85 22.93
C ALA A 492 18.63 8.34 24.40
N LEU A 493 17.54 8.06 25.10
CA LEU A 493 17.43 8.33 26.54
C LEU A 493 18.30 7.37 27.39
N TYR A 494 18.75 6.24 26.83
CA TYR A 494 19.50 5.20 27.55
C TYR A 494 20.94 5.13 27.08
N ASP A 495 21.86 4.79 27.99
CA ASP A 495 23.30 4.76 27.74
C ASP A 495 23.68 3.84 26.57
N ASN A 496 23.12 2.63 26.52
CA ASN A 496 23.36 1.67 25.43
C ASN A 496 22.85 2.21 24.08
N GLY A 497 21.75 2.95 24.08
CA GLY A 497 21.20 3.58 22.90
C GLY A 497 22.11 4.68 22.36
N VAL A 498 22.62 5.56 23.24
CA VAL A 498 23.58 6.60 22.86
C VAL A 498 24.89 6.01 22.38
N GLN A 499 25.43 5.02 23.10
CA GLN A 499 26.67 4.37 22.71
C GLN A 499 26.54 3.73 21.32
N GLY A 500 25.49 2.93 21.10
CA GLY A 500 25.24 2.31 19.79
C GLY A 500 25.06 3.35 18.69
N PHE A 501 24.33 4.44 18.96
CA PHE A 501 24.09 5.51 17.99
C PHE A 501 25.40 6.17 17.55
N LEU A 502 26.29 6.44 18.50
CA LEU A 502 27.59 7.05 18.22
C LEU A 502 28.55 6.07 17.51
N GLU A 503 28.54 4.80 17.89
CA GLU A 503 29.36 3.75 17.23
C GLU A 503 29.00 3.56 15.75
N GLN A 504 27.75 3.84 15.36
CA GLN A 504 27.26 3.71 13.99
C GLN A 504 27.27 5.02 13.20
N SER A 505 28.05 6.01 13.65
CA SER A 505 28.13 7.36 13.05
C SER A 505 26.76 8.07 12.97
N GLY A 506 25.84 7.77 13.89
CA GLY A 506 24.47 8.30 13.88
C GLY A 506 24.42 9.82 13.83
N TRP A 507 25.30 10.49 14.58
CA TRP A 507 25.37 11.95 14.59
C TRP A 507 25.65 12.52 13.19
N GLU A 508 26.67 11.99 12.51
CA GLU A 508 27.07 12.44 11.18
C GLU A 508 25.94 12.22 10.16
N ILE A 509 25.31 11.04 10.21
CA ILE A 509 24.19 10.68 9.31
C ILE A 509 23.05 11.68 9.45
N LEU A 510 22.61 11.93 10.68
CA LEU A 510 21.48 12.82 10.94
C LEU A 510 21.84 14.29 10.69
N ALA A 511 23.06 14.73 11.02
CA ALA A 511 23.50 16.11 10.76
C ALA A 511 23.59 16.42 9.26
N ASN A 512 24.10 15.48 8.45
CA ASN A 512 24.16 15.62 7.00
C ASN A 512 22.76 15.71 6.37
N ASP A 513 21.82 14.91 6.88
CA ASP A 513 20.45 14.92 6.41
C ASP A 513 19.69 16.19 6.84
N LEU A 514 19.89 16.65 8.08
CA LEU A 514 19.37 17.95 8.53
C LEU A 514 19.90 19.10 7.66
N GLN A 515 21.18 19.05 7.28
CA GLN A 515 21.76 20.03 6.36
C GLN A 515 21.10 19.98 4.97
N SER A 516 20.85 18.77 4.44
CA SER A 516 20.14 18.56 3.17
C SER A 516 18.71 19.12 3.21
N ILE A 517 18.00 18.93 4.33
CA ILE A 517 16.65 19.49 4.55
C ILE A 517 16.70 21.02 4.49
N PHE A 518 17.63 21.66 5.22
CA PHE A 518 17.76 23.12 5.17
C PHE A 518 18.12 23.64 3.77
N GLN A 519 18.98 22.94 3.02
CA GLN A 519 19.29 23.30 1.63
C GLN A 519 18.05 23.21 0.72
N THR A 520 17.23 22.17 0.89
CA THR A 520 16.00 21.96 0.13
C THR A 520 14.96 23.05 0.45
N LEU A 521 14.77 23.36 1.73
CA LEU A 521 13.85 24.42 2.18
C LEU A 521 14.27 25.81 1.68
N LEU A 522 15.57 26.08 1.57
CA LEU A 522 16.10 27.32 0.99
C LEU A 522 15.90 27.42 -0.54
N GLY A 523 15.82 26.28 -1.24
CA GLY A 523 15.59 26.19 -2.68
C GLY A 523 14.12 26.19 -3.11
N SER A 524 13.18 25.93 -2.19
CA SER A 524 11.75 25.91 -2.50
C SER A 524 11.17 27.32 -2.62
N HIS A 525 10.45 27.58 -3.71
CA HIS A 525 9.83 28.88 -4.00
C HIS A 525 8.37 28.98 -3.54
N SER A 526 7.77 27.89 -3.02
CA SER A 526 6.37 27.86 -2.60
C SER A 526 6.23 27.61 -1.10
N PRO A 527 5.52 28.48 -0.35
CA PRO A 527 5.35 28.33 1.10
C PRO A 527 4.44 27.16 1.53
N ASN A 528 3.67 26.58 0.59
CA ASN A 528 2.72 25.48 0.84
C ASN A 528 3.08 24.19 0.10
N ASP A 529 4.35 24.01 -0.24
CA ASP A 529 4.80 22.74 -0.82
C ASP A 529 4.67 21.62 0.24
N SER A 530 3.78 20.66 0.00
CA SER A 530 3.55 19.50 0.89
C SER A 530 4.83 18.70 1.12
N SER A 531 5.71 18.67 0.12
CA SER A 531 7.04 18.06 0.23
C SER A 531 7.89 18.80 1.26
N GLY A 532 7.95 20.13 1.18
CA GLY A 532 8.68 20.96 2.13
C GLY A 532 8.20 20.83 3.58
N ILE A 533 6.89 20.69 3.80
CA ILE A 533 6.33 20.48 5.15
C ILE A 533 6.71 19.11 5.71
N SER A 534 6.68 18.06 4.88
CA SER A 534 7.12 16.72 5.29
C SER A 534 8.61 16.69 5.66
N GLU A 535 9.45 17.33 4.83
CA GLU A 535 10.88 17.46 5.10
C GLU A 535 11.16 18.26 6.38
N ALA A 536 10.41 19.35 6.62
CA ALA A 536 10.53 20.14 7.85
C ALA A 536 10.14 19.33 9.10
N SER A 537 9.05 18.56 9.02
CA SER A 537 8.60 17.66 10.09
C SER A 537 9.66 16.60 10.42
N ARG A 538 10.33 16.07 9.39
CA ARG A 538 11.44 15.11 9.53
C ARG A 538 12.65 15.76 10.19
N GLY A 539 13.01 16.97 9.77
CA GLY A 539 14.08 17.76 10.38
C GLY A 539 13.85 18.02 11.87
N LEU A 540 12.60 18.26 12.28
CA LEU A 540 12.25 18.45 13.68
C LEU A 540 12.53 17.19 14.50
N GLN A 541 12.17 16.02 13.98
CA GLN A 541 12.48 14.74 14.64
C GLN A 541 13.98 14.47 14.73
N ILE A 542 14.75 14.84 13.69
CA ILE A 542 16.22 14.77 13.75
C ILE A 542 16.75 15.60 14.92
N VAL A 543 16.30 16.85 15.05
CA VAL A 543 16.76 17.73 16.14
C VAL A 543 16.42 17.14 17.51
N ARG A 544 15.22 16.58 17.69
CA ARG A 544 14.82 15.92 18.94
C ARG A 544 15.75 14.76 19.32
N VAL A 545 16.11 13.91 18.35
CA VAL A 545 17.08 12.83 18.57
C VAL A 545 18.45 13.37 18.97
N LEU A 546 18.96 14.38 18.25
CA LEU A 546 20.28 14.97 18.54
C LEU A 546 20.33 15.65 19.91
N LEU A 547 19.25 16.31 20.32
CA LEU A 547 19.11 16.88 21.67
C LEU A 547 19.08 15.78 22.73
N ALA A 548 18.31 14.70 22.53
CA ALA A 548 18.26 13.56 23.46
C ALA A 548 19.63 12.91 23.66
N VAL A 549 20.40 12.74 22.57
CA VAL A 549 21.79 12.25 22.63
C VAL A 549 22.68 13.22 23.40
N LEU A 550 22.56 14.53 23.12
CA LEU A 550 23.37 15.55 23.78
C LEU A 550 23.08 15.61 25.28
N ASP A 551 21.83 15.42 25.69
CA ASP A 551 21.36 15.48 27.08
C ASP A 551 21.72 14.27 27.93
N ASN A 552 22.04 13.14 27.29
CA ASN A 552 22.44 11.95 27.99
C ASN A 552 23.80 12.10 28.71
N PRO A 553 23.93 11.71 30.00
CA PRO A 553 25.18 11.81 30.75
C PRO A 553 26.37 11.02 30.17
N THR A 554 26.08 9.96 29.42
CA THR A 554 27.07 9.08 28.79
C THR A 554 27.66 9.69 27.52
N ALA A 555 26.98 10.68 26.93
CA ALA A 555 27.58 11.47 25.86
C ALA A 555 28.79 12.22 26.40
N SER A 556 29.96 11.91 25.84
CA SER A 556 31.18 12.69 26.10
C SER A 556 30.98 14.15 25.68
N PHE A 557 31.88 15.04 26.10
CA PHE A 557 31.88 16.43 25.64
C PHE A 557 31.68 16.51 24.11
N PRO A 558 30.88 17.48 23.62
CA PRO A 558 30.54 17.56 22.20
C PRO A 558 31.80 17.50 21.32
N GLN A 559 31.82 16.55 20.38
CA GLN A 559 32.92 16.39 19.44
C GLN A 559 32.95 17.56 18.45
N GLU A 560 34.11 17.83 17.84
CA GLU A 560 34.26 18.98 16.92
C GLU A 560 33.30 18.91 15.73
N GLU A 561 33.01 17.70 15.23
CA GLU A 561 32.06 17.45 14.15
C GLU A 561 30.63 17.86 14.51
N TRP A 562 30.26 17.79 15.79
CA TRP A 562 28.93 18.17 16.25
C TRP A 562 28.69 19.67 16.17
N LEU A 563 29.78 20.43 16.30
CA LEU A 563 29.76 21.88 16.30
C LEU A 563 29.50 22.48 14.90
N ALA A 564 29.51 21.66 13.85
CA ALA A 564 29.09 22.07 12.50
C ALA A 564 27.62 22.51 12.44
N ALA A 565 26.77 22.05 13.37
CA ALA A 565 25.38 22.49 13.49
C ALA A 565 25.23 23.99 13.84
N ILE A 566 26.21 24.58 14.54
CA ILE A 566 26.19 25.99 14.96
C ILE A 566 26.29 26.94 13.75
N PRO A 567 27.31 26.88 12.88
CA PRO A 567 27.40 27.73 11.70
C PRO A 567 26.28 27.41 10.67
N MET A 568 25.83 26.15 10.60
CA MET A 568 24.68 25.78 9.77
C MET A 568 23.43 26.58 10.21
N THR A 569 23.09 26.54 11.50
CA THR A 569 21.94 27.28 12.06
C THR A 569 22.11 28.78 11.91
N ALA A 570 23.31 29.32 12.16
CA ALA A 570 23.61 30.74 11.98
C ALA A 570 23.45 31.23 10.52
N SER A 571 23.48 30.32 9.54
CA SER A 571 23.29 30.65 8.12
C SER A 571 21.84 30.65 7.66
N ILE A 572 20.91 30.18 8.50
CA ILE A 572 19.47 30.10 8.18
C ILE A 572 18.92 31.50 7.93
N LYS A 573 18.15 31.65 6.86
CA LYS A 573 17.43 32.87 6.51
C LYS A 573 15.94 32.59 6.58
N PRO A 574 15.21 33.15 7.57
CA PRO A 574 13.80 32.90 7.71
C PRO A 574 13.02 33.57 6.58
N THR A 575 12.06 32.84 6.01
CA THR A 575 11.19 33.33 4.94
C THR A 575 9.93 33.97 5.54
N LYS A 576 9.46 35.07 4.93
CA LYS A 576 8.36 35.88 5.48
C LYS A 576 6.98 35.20 5.50
N SER A 577 6.85 34.06 4.84
CA SER A 577 5.62 33.28 4.70
C SER A 577 5.84 31.81 5.08
N ALA A 578 6.74 31.55 6.04
CA ALA A 578 7.06 30.19 6.45
C ALA A 578 5.87 29.54 7.17
N ASN A 579 5.58 28.29 6.80
CA ASN A 579 4.64 27.43 7.50
C ASN A 579 5.06 27.26 8.99
N PRO A 580 4.13 27.11 9.96
CA PRO A 580 4.44 26.94 11.37
C PRO A 580 5.47 25.84 11.66
N ILE A 581 5.39 24.70 10.98
CA ILE A 581 6.32 23.57 11.15
C ILE A 581 7.74 23.96 10.71
N ILE A 582 7.87 24.80 9.67
CA ILE A 582 9.18 25.30 9.21
C ILE A 582 9.75 26.27 10.25
N LEU A 583 8.91 27.11 10.86
CA LEU A 583 9.34 27.99 11.96
C LEU A 583 9.77 27.17 13.18
N GLU A 584 9.02 26.15 13.56
CA GLU A 584 9.35 25.23 14.65
C GLU A 584 10.71 24.55 14.40
N LEU A 585 10.98 24.04 13.20
CA LEU A 585 12.28 23.47 12.85
C LEU A 585 13.42 24.49 13.00
N GLN A 586 13.22 25.75 12.61
CA GLN A 586 14.24 26.79 12.74
C GLN A 586 14.50 27.13 14.23
N ILE A 587 13.47 27.11 15.06
CA ILE A 587 13.58 27.28 16.51
C ILE A 587 14.29 26.08 17.14
N ALA A 588 13.95 24.85 16.73
CA ALA A 588 14.60 23.64 17.20
C ALA A 588 16.10 23.62 16.84
N ALA A 589 16.47 24.05 15.63
CA ALA A 589 17.88 24.17 15.25
C ALA A 589 18.64 25.21 16.11
N LEU A 590 17.97 26.27 16.53
CA LEU A 590 18.51 27.21 17.51
C LEU A 590 18.72 26.52 18.87
N GLN A 591 17.74 25.77 19.38
CA GLN A 591 17.86 24.99 20.63
C GLN A 591 19.04 24.01 20.59
N LEU A 592 19.21 23.28 19.48
CA LEU A 592 20.37 22.39 19.30
C LEU A 592 21.69 23.17 19.36
N SER A 593 21.75 24.33 18.71
CA SER A 593 22.96 25.17 18.69
C SER A 593 23.27 25.77 20.05
N THR A 594 22.26 26.20 20.82
CA THR A 594 22.45 26.75 22.18
C THR A 594 22.84 25.67 23.16
N ALA A 595 22.23 24.49 23.08
CA ALA A 595 22.58 23.33 23.90
C ALA A 595 24.04 22.90 23.65
N LEU A 596 24.48 22.84 22.39
CA LEU A 596 25.88 22.55 22.03
C LEU A 596 26.82 23.60 22.62
N LEU A 597 26.53 24.90 22.44
CA LEU A 597 27.36 25.98 22.98
C LEU A 597 27.46 25.97 24.50
N THR A 598 26.42 25.52 25.19
CA THR A 598 26.38 25.42 26.65
C THR A 598 27.24 24.27 27.19
N LYS A 599 27.29 23.14 26.47
CA LYS A 599 28.06 21.95 26.89
C LYS A 599 29.53 21.95 26.47
N VAL A 600 29.91 22.80 25.52
CA VAL A 600 31.28 22.89 25.01
C VAL A 600 32.21 23.63 25.99
N ALA A 601 33.46 23.17 26.09
CA ALA A 601 34.48 23.84 26.90
C ALA A 601 34.71 25.30 26.43
N GLY A 602 34.90 26.23 27.39
CA GLY A 602 34.98 27.68 27.09
C GLY A 602 36.08 28.09 26.09
N GLY A 603 37.14 27.30 25.92
CA GLY A 603 38.17 27.53 24.89
C GLY A 603 37.67 27.30 23.46
N THR A 604 36.82 26.29 23.27
CA THR A 604 36.20 25.97 21.97
C THR A 604 35.00 26.88 21.69
N GLN A 605 34.28 27.27 22.73
CA GLN A 605 33.21 28.28 22.63
C GLN A 605 33.70 29.59 22.02
N LYS A 606 34.95 30.00 22.31
CA LYS A 606 35.58 31.20 21.72
C LYS A 606 35.67 31.16 20.19
N ARG A 607 35.73 29.97 19.57
CA ARG A 607 35.79 29.82 18.11
C ARG A 607 34.47 30.19 17.43
N TYR A 608 33.35 30.09 18.16
CA TYR A 608 32.00 30.36 17.66
C TYR A 608 31.44 31.70 18.13
N VAL A 609 32.28 32.58 18.70
CA VAL A 609 31.87 33.92 19.16
C VAL A 609 31.27 34.75 18.02
N THR A 610 31.72 34.55 16.78
CA THR A 610 31.14 35.22 15.60
C THR A 610 29.76 34.68 15.20
N SER A 611 29.43 33.45 15.59
CA SER A 611 28.11 32.84 15.34
C SER A 611 27.05 33.29 16.36
N ILE A 612 27.43 33.61 17.59
CA ILE A 612 26.49 34.01 18.66
C ILE A 612 25.62 35.24 18.26
N PRO A 613 26.18 36.33 17.70
CA PRO A 613 25.39 37.45 17.19
C PRO A 613 24.46 37.06 16.04
N ALA A 614 24.88 36.14 15.17
CA ALA A 614 24.06 35.67 14.06
C ALA A 614 22.86 34.84 14.56
N LEU A 615 23.06 33.97 15.55
CA LEU A 615 21.98 33.23 16.21
C LEU A 615 21.00 34.17 16.92
N SER A 616 21.50 35.18 17.64
CA SER A 616 20.66 36.22 18.27
C SER A 616 19.89 37.05 17.23
N GLY A 617 20.52 37.32 16.09
CA GLY A 617 19.90 37.96 14.93
C GLY A 617 18.79 37.11 14.31
N LEU A 618 18.94 35.77 14.28
CA LEU A 618 17.92 34.84 13.81
C LEU A 618 16.71 34.83 14.76
N VAL A 619 16.91 34.74 16.08
CA VAL A 619 15.84 34.89 17.09
C VAL A 619 15.05 36.18 16.88
N SER A 620 15.75 37.29 16.65
CA SER A 620 15.11 38.59 16.40
C SER A 620 14.29 38.64 15.12
N GLN A 621 14.67 37.85 14.09
CA GLN A 621 13.92 37.73 12.84
C GLN A 621 12.73 36.78 12.94
N LEU A 622 12.81 35.74 13.77
CA LEU A 622 11.72 34.78 13.98
C LEU A 622 10.58 35.33 14.84
N ARG A 623 10.89 36.11 15.89
CA ARG A 623 9.90 36.73 16.78
C ARG A 623 8.73 37.42 16.05
N PRO A 624 8.93 38.31 15.05
CA PRO A 624 7.82 38.94 14.34
C PRO A 624 7.06 37.98 13.42
N LEU A 625 7.70 36.90 12.94
CA LEU A 625 7.06 35.90 12.08
C LEU A 625 6.12 35.00 12.87
N VAL A 626 6.56 34.53 14.05
CA VAL A 626 5.72 33.74 14.96
C VAL A 626 4.49 34.54 15.40
N LYS A 627 4.65 35.83 15.75
CA LYS A 627 3.53 36.71 16.13
C LYS A 627 2.49 36.95 15.03
N GLY A 628 2.83 36.65 13.77
CA GLY A 628 1.91 36.76 12.63
C GLY A 628 1.06 35.51 12.39
N GLY A 629 1.24 34.43 13.17
CA GLY A 629 0.54 33.15 13.03
C GLY A 629 -0.75 33.05 13.86
N ASP A 630 -1.30 31.83 13.94
CA ASP A 630 -2.53 31.54 14.67
C ASP A 630 -2.34 31.62 16.20
N PRO A 631 -3.30 32.13 16.98
CA PRO A 631 -3.10 32.48 18.40
C PRO A 631 -2.62 31.33 19.31
N GLY A 632 -3.03 30.08 19.03
CA GLY A 632 -2.62 28.90 19.79
C GLY A 632 -1.17 28.52 19.53
N GLU A 633 -0.80 28.40 18.26
CA GLU A 633 0.58 28.08 17.83
C GLU A 633 1.57 29.20 18.19
N VAL A 634 1.11 30.46 18.17
CA VAL A 634 1.92 31.62 18.58
C VAL A 634 2.41 31.46 20.01
N ALA A 635 1.57 30.98 20.92
CA ALA A 635 1.94 30.87 22.34
C ALA A 635 3.08 29.85 22.53
N GLU A 636 2.92 28.65 21.98
CA GLU A 636 3.90 27.56 22.08
C GLU A 636 5.24 27.93 21.43
N LEU A 637 5.21 28.45 20.19
CA LEU A 637 6.43 28.82 19.48
C LEU A 637 7.14 30.04 20.09
N MET A 638 6.39 30.97 20.71
CA MET A 638 6.99 32.09 21.42
C MET A 638 7.68 31.66 22.71
N GLU A 639 7.12 30.69 23.45
CA GLU A 639 7.75 30.12 24.65
C GLU A 639 9.11 29.49 24.30
N LEU A 640 9.14 28.62 23.28
CA LEU A 640 10.39 27.99 22.81
C LEU A 640 11.44 29.03 22.38
N LEU A 641 11.02 30.13 21.75
CA LEU A 641 11.91 31.23 21.36
C LEU A 641 12.44 32.04 22.55
N GLU A 642 11.64 32.20 23.59
CA GLU A 642 12.05 32.88 24.81
C GLU A 642 13.09 32.07 25.59
N ASP A 643 12.92 30.75 25.66
CA ASP A 643 13.91 29.84 26.26
C ASP A 643 15.26 29.92 25.53
N VAL A 644 15.26 29.82 24.20
CA VAL A 644 16.48 30.00 23.38
C VAL A 644 17.12 31.36 23.62
N SER A 645 16.32 32.42 23.71
CA SER A 645 16.81 33.78 23.96
C SER A 645 17.49 33.88 25.33
N LEU A 646 16.90 33.26 26.36
CA LEU A 646 17.44 33.24 27.72
C LEU A 646 18.75 32.45 27.78
N GLU A 647 18.82 31.29 27.12
CA GLU A 647 20.06 30.49 27.04
C GLU A 647 21.19 31.27 26.36
N LEU A 648 20.92 31.93 25.23
CA LEU A 648 21.90 32.75 24.52
C LEU A 648 22.41 33.92 25.37
N GLU A 649 21.54 34.54 26.18
CA GLU A 649 21.92 35.61 27.11
C GLU A 649 22.81 35.12 28.26
N ASN A 650 22.58 33.89 28.71
CA ASN A 650 23.33 33.24 29.78
C ASN A 650 24.67 32.65 29.35
N LEU A 651 24.94 32.56 28.04
CA LEU A 651 26.26 32.17 27.55
C LEU A 651 27.32 33.19 28.03
N PRO A 652 28.47 32.74 28.57
CA PRO A 652 29.49 33.64 29.09
C PRO A 652 29.94 34.61 28.00
N ARG A 653 29.61 35.89 28.18
CA ARG A 653 30.07 36.96 27.30
C ARG A 653 31.59 36.96 27.33
N VAL A 654 32.21 36.54 26.23
CA VAL A 654 33.65 36.67 26.02
C VAL A 654 33.94 38.17 25.97
N LYS A 655 34.40 38.72 27.09
CA LYS A 655 34.94 40.09 27.17
C LYS A 655 36.23 40.19 26.39
#